data_AF-A0AAU9SXK8-F1
#
_entry.id   AF-A0AAU9SXK8-F1
#
_cell.length_a   1.000
_cell.length_b   1.000
_cell.length_c   1.000
_cell.angle_alpha   90.00
_cell.angle_beta   90.00
_cell.angle_gamma   90.00
#
_symmetry.space_group_name_H-M   'P 1'
#
loop_
_entity.id
_entity.type
_entity.pdbx_description
1 polymer ?
#
loop_
_entity_poly.entity_id
_entity_poly.type
_entity_poly.pdbx_seq_one_letter_code
_entity_poly.pdbx_strand_id
1 'polypeptide(L)'
;MMWMYLFIAFLQNMGQKRWLCLLAIFACLLSFSCGRVLKLKGDDVRPVYNHTLAITLVEYASAVYMSDLTELFNWTCERCNGLTKGFEVLEIIFDVEHCLQAYVGVAKNLNAIIIAFRGTQEHSIQNWVSDLFWKQLDLNYPDMPDAMVHHGFYSAYHNTTVRPAVLSAVQRAKISYGANINIIVTGHSMGGAMATFCGLDLVVNEGEENVQVMTFGQPRVGNADFASYYSLLVPNTFRITHEHDMVPHLPPYYFHFPQKTYHHFPTEVWVRDLSFSNLVLLSMEQVCDNTGEDPTCSRSVVGNSISDHLRYFGVDLKCESWRQCTIVMSNDHEMERFSKKDSKGNLLLSRTVPSTDINGTKTIGSLEILDANAKLANPLNSKESLAENDVVEFIVLLQNMGQKRCFFLLSVFACLLFLSHGRVLNMKRDDGRPVYNHTLALTLVEYTSAVYMSDLTELFTWTCERCNGLTKGFQVIEIIVDIQHCLQGYVGVAKDLNAIVIAFRGTQEHSIQNWVSDLFWKQLDLNYPDMPDAMVHHGFYSAYHNTTVRPAVLGAVRRAKEYYGANINIMVTGHSMGGAMAAFCGLDLVVNEGEENVQVMTFGQPRVGNAAFASYYSLLVPNTFRITHDRDIVPHLPPYFYLFPQKTYHHFPTEVWVRDLSVLKLVHFGVEKVCDKTGEDPTCCRSVMGSSISDHLWYFGVEMMCETWRQCSIVMSPEIESYSRKDSKGNVFLSRTIPSTKVIETKTLSKTGVSSL
;
A
#
# COMPACT_ATOMS: atom_id res chain seq x y z
N MET A 1 -20.96 34.38 40.64
CA MET A 1 -21.57 35.49 39.85
C MET A 1 -20.65 36.69 39.65
N MET A 2 -20.14 37.38 40.68
CA MET A 2 -19.35 38.62 40.48
C MET A 2 -18.14 38.47 39.54
N TRP A 3 -17.39 37.36 39.64
CA TRP A 3 -16.30 37.00 38.73
C TRP A 3 -16.74 36.82 37.26
N MET A 4 -17.98 36.41 37.01
CA MET A 4 -18.51 36.20 35.65
C MET A 4 -18.81 37.54 34.97
N TYR A 5 -19.28 38.54 35.72
CA TYR A 5 -19.42 39.91 35.23
C TYR A 5 -18.06 40.56 34.94
N LEU A 6 -17.05 40.35 35.79
CA LEU A 6 -15.68 40.79 35.52
C LEU A 6 -15.10 40.14 34.25
N PHE A 7 -15.34 38.84 34.03
CA PHE A 7 -14.91 38.15 32.82
C PHE A 7 -15.59 38.68 31.55
N ILE A 8 -16.91 38.93 31.59
CA ILE A 8 -17.66 39.51 30.46
C ILE A 8 -17.19 40.95 30.17
N ALA A 9 -16.99 41.78 31.19
CA ALA A 9 -16.47 43.14 31.05
C ALA A 9 -15.03 43.16 30.49
N PHE A 10 -14.20 42.18 30.83
CA PHE A 10 -12.86 42.01 30.27
C PHE A 10 -12.89 41.58 28.80
N LEU A 11 -13.82 40.68 28.43
CA LEU A 11 -14.01 40.24 27.04
C LEU A 11 -14.53 41.36 26.12
N GLN A 12 -15.39 42.25 26.62
CA GLN A 12 -15.90 43.38 25.83
C GLN A 12 -14.86 44.45 25.48
N ASN A 13 -13.66 44.43 26.08
CA ASN A 13 -12.65 45.48 25.92
C ASN A 13 -11.33 44.99 25.30
N MET A 14 -11.35 43.91 24.51
CA MET A 14 -10.18 43.40 23.78
C MET A 14 -10.39 43.40 22.26
N GLY A 15 -9.72 44.34 21.57
CA GLY A 15 -9.73 44.42 20.11
C GLY A 15 -9.10 43.21 19.41
N GLN A 16 -9.59 42.92 18.20
CA GLN A 16 -9.34 41.70 17.38
C GLN A 16 -7.89 41.19 17.36
N LYS A 17 -6.88 42.08 17.38
CA LYS A 17 -5.46 41.69 17.34
C LYS A 17 -5.02 40.80 18.51
N ARG A 18 -5.68 40.86 19.69
CA ARG A 18 -5.39 39.94 20.81
C ARG A 18 -5.98 38.53 20.63
N TRP A 19 -7.06 38.42 19.86
CA TRP A 19 -7.73 37.14 19.60
C TRP A 19 -6.85 36.23 18.71
N LEU A 20 -6.18 36.81 17.72
CA LEU A 20 -5.20 36.14 16.87
C LEU A 20 -4.01 35.58 17.67
N CYS A 21 -3.47 36.33 18.63
CA CYS A 21 -2.38 35.84 19.48
C CYS A 21 -2.81 34.68 20.38
N LEU A 22 -4.03 34.71 20.94
CA LEU A 22 -4.54 33.61 21.74
C LEU A 22 -4.82 32.35 20.89
N LEU A 23 -5.37 32.50 19.68
CA LEU A 23 -5.51 31.40 18.73
C LEU A 23 -4.15 30.81 18.32
N ALA A 24 -3.13 31.65 18.06
CA ALA A 24 -1.79 31.17 17.75
C ALA A 24 -1.17 30.38 18.92
N ILE A 25 -1.33 30.86 20.16
CA ILE A 25 -0.87 30.14 21.36
C ILE A 25 -1.62 28.81 21.53
N PHE A 26 -2.94 28.79 21.31
CA PHE A 26 -3.74 27.56 21.43
C PHE A 26 -3.42 26.55 20.32
N ALA A 27 -3.17 27.01 19.10
CA ALA A 27 -2.70 26.18 17.99
C ALA A 27 -1.30 25.59 18.25
N CYS A 28 -0.37 26.41 18.77
CA CYS A 28 0.94 25.91 19.21
C CYS A 28 0.80 24.86 20.33
N LEU A 29 -0.07 25.08 21.32
CA LEU A 29 -0.29 24.09 22.39
C LEU A 29 -0.91 22.79 21.89
N LEU A 30 -1.82 22.84 20.91
CA LEU A 30 -2.38 21.65 20.25
C LEU A 30 -1.34 20.93 19.37
N SER A 31 -0.38 21.64 18.76
CA SER A 31 0.74 20.99 18.06
C SER A 31 1.71 20.24 18.98
N PHE A 32 1.63 20.45 20.31
CA PHE A 32 2.43 19.74 21.31
C PHE A 32 1.69 18.57 22.02
N SER A 33 0.49 18.19 21.55
CA SER A 33 -0.24 17.01 22.02
C SER A 33 -0.27 15.85 21.01
N CYS A 34 0.74 15.74 20.14
CA CYS A 34 1.07 14.47 19.51
C CYS A 34 1.60 13.47 20.56
N GLY A 35 1.49 12.16 20.29
CA GLY A 35 1.70 11.09 21.28
C GLY A 35 3.04 11.19 22.03
N ARG A 36 2.98 11.37 23.35
CA ARG A 36 4.18 11.34 24.19
C ARG A 36 4.66 9.91 24.40
N VAL A 37 5.56 9.46 23.53
CA VAL A 37 6.46 8.34 23.83
C VAL A 37 7.11 8.60 25.20
N LEU A 38 7.11 7.59 26.06
CA LEU A 38 7.65 7.67 27.42
C LEU A 38 9.18 7.83 27.38
N LYS A 39 9.66 9.07 27.39
CA LYS A 39 11.07 9.40 27.63
C LYS A 39 11.45 9.09 29.08
N LEU A 40 11.71 7.81 29.35
CA LEU A 40 12.49 7.37 30.49
C LEU A 40 13.89 7.99 30.37
N LYS A 41 14.25 8.85 31.32
CA LYS A 41 15.63 9.29 31.51
C LYS A 41 16.40 8.19 32.25
N GLY A 42 16.91 7.21 31.50
CA GLY A 42 18.16 6.57 31.88
C GLY A 42 19.34 7.47 31.51
N ASP A 43 20.50 7.26 32.13
CA ASP A 43 21.73 7.93 31.72
C ASP A 43 22.23 7.30 30.41
N ASP A 44 22.17 8.10 29.35
CA ASP A 44 21.99 7.66 27.97
C ASP A 44 23.34 7.36 27.29
N VAL A 45 23.93 6.19 27.58
CA VAL A 45 25.11 5.65 26.88
C VAL A 45 24.70 5.21 25.47
N ARG A 46 24.54 6.19 24.58
CA ARG A 46 24.11 5.95 23.20
C ARG A 46 25.12 5.12 22.43
N PRO A 47 24.68 4.11 21.66
CA PRO A 47 25.50 3.45 20.66
C PRO A 47 26.12 4.48 19.70
N VAL A 48 27.43 4.39 19.50
CA VAL A 48 28.18 5.29 18.62
C VAL A 48 28.38 4.61 17.28
N TYR A 49 27.94 5.26 16.20
CA TYR A 49 28.13 4.77 14.84
C TYR A 49 29.63 4.67 14.49
N ASN A 50 30.01 3.62 13.76
CA ASN A 50 31.38 3.35 13.35
C ASN A 50 31.44 3.06 11.84
N HIS A 51 31.89 4.06 11.08
CA HIS A 51 32.07 4.01 9.63
C HIS A 51 32.92 2.82 9.16
N THR A 52 34.06 2.57 9.81
CA THR A 52 34.96 1.46 9.45
C THR A 52 34.29 0.10 9.65
N LEU A 53 33.45 -0.03 10.69
CA LEU A 53 32.64 -1.22 10.90
C LEU A 53 31.54 -1.35 9.82
N ALA A 54 30.90 -0.26 9.41
CA ALA A 54 29.89 -0.28 8.35
C ALA A 54 30.45 -0.72 6.99
N ILE A 55 31.62 -0.22 6.58
CA ILE A 55 32.30 -0.70 5.36
C ILE A 55 32.70 -2.18 5.51
N THR A 56 33.16 -2.61 6.69
CA THR A 56 33.48 -4.04 6.91
C THR A 56 32.23 -4.92 6.85
N LEU A 57 31.09 -4.45 7.36
CA LEU A 57 29.83 -5.22 7.37
C LEU A 57 29.10 -5.20 6.02
N VAL A 58 29.33 -4.22 5.14
CA VAL A 58 28.78 -4.26 3.77
C VAL A 58 29.50 -5.29 2.89
N GLU A 59 30.81 -5.51 3.09
CA GLU A 59 31.53 -6.64 2.46
C GLU A 59 30.91 -7.98 2.89
N TYR A 60 30.67 -8.19 4.20
CA TYR A 60 29.97 -9.39 4.71
C TYR A 60 28.53 -9.52 4.15
N ALA A 61 27.74 -8.44 4.18
CA ALA A 61 26.39 -8.41 3.61
C ALA A 61 26.36 -8.63 2.09
N SER A 62 27.48 -8.45 1.39
CA SER A 62 27.65 -8.76 -0.05
C SER A 62 28.09 -10.20 -0.31
N ALA A 63 28.99 -10.75 0.53
CA ALA A 63 29.46 -12.14 0.40
C ALA A 63 28.33 -13.19 0.47
N VAL A 64 27.23 -12.91 1.19
CA VAL A 64 26.07 -13.80 1.27
C VAL A 64 25.28 -13.92 -0.05
N TYR A 65 25.60 -13.12 -1.08
CA TYR A 65 25.05 -13.23 -2.44
C TYR A 65 25.87 -14.13 -3.38
N MET A 66 27.03 -14.66 -2.94
CA MET A 66 27.79 -15.64 -3.73
C MET A 66 26.96 -16.89 -4.00
N SER A 67 26.91 -17.32 -5.26
CA SER A 67 26.25 -18.57 -5.66
C SER A 67 27.15 -19.81 -5.53
N ASP A 68 28.48 -19.65 -5.52
CA ASP A 68 29.39 -20.77 -5.19
C ASP A 68 29.56 -20.89 -3.68
N LEU A 69 29.08 -22.02 -3.13
CA LEU A 69 29.14 -22.29 -1.71
C LEU A 69 30.48 -22.91 -1.27
N THR A 70 31.27 -23.49 -2.19
CA THR A 70 32.63 -23.98 -1.88
C THR A 70 33.57 -22.79 -1.65
N GLU A 71 33.52 -21.77 -2.49
CA GLU A 71 34.30 -20.54 -2.32
C GLU A 71 33.86 -19.75 -1.08
N LEU A 72 32.54 -19.64 -0.85
CA LEU A 72 32.01 -18.95 0.34
C LEU A 72 32.39 -19.71 1.62
N PHE A 73 32.27 -21.04 1.66
CA PHE A 73 32.61 -21.84 2.85
C PHE A 73 34.09 -21.80 3.21
N ASN A 74 34.98 -21.68 2.22
CA ASN A 74 36.42 -21.54 2.44
C ASN A 74 36.90 -20.08 2.53
N TRP A 75 35.99 -19.11 2.40
CA TRP A 75 36.27 -17.67 2.37
C TRP A 75 37.31 -17.26 1.32
N THR A 76 37.20 -17.84 0.11
CA THR A 76 38.09 -17.60 -1.03
C THR A 76 37.43 -16.86 -2.20
N CYS A 77 36.14 -16.52 -2.09
CA CYS A 77 35.40 -15.81 -3.12
C CYS A 77 35.97 -14.42 -3.45
N GLU A 78 35.63 -13.85 -4.61
CA GLU A 78 36.08 -12.51 -5.03
C GLU A 78 35.77 -11.43 -3.96
N ARG A 79 34.64 -11.57 -3.28
CA ARG A 79 34.15 -10.68 -2.20
C ARG A 79 34.69 -11.02 -0.80
N CYS A 80 35.41 -12.12 -0.64
CA CYS A 80 35.86 -12.70 0.63
C CYS A 80 37.26 -12.17 1.05
N ASN A 81 37.68 -11.04 0.50
CA ASN A 81 39.02 -10.46 0.66
C ASN A 81 38.94 -9.16 1.48
N GLY A 82 39.90 -8.24 1.32
CA GLY A 82 39.76 -6.88 1.85
C GLY A 82 39.69 -6.84 3.38
N LEU A 83 38.63 -6.23 3.91
CA LEU A 83 38.41 -6.06 5.35
C LEU A 83 37.90 -7.34 6.02
N THR A 84 37.19 -8.20 5.28
CA THR A 84 36.70 -9.51 5.77
C THR A 84 37.77 -10.61 5.81
N LYS A 85 38.97 -10.35 5.30
CA LYS A 85 40.01 -11.37 5.11
C LYS A 85 40.38 -12.11 6.41
N GLY A 86 40.26 -13.44 6.39
CA GLY A 86 40.56 -14.31 7.54
C GLY A 86 39.35 -14.60 8.44
N PHE A 87 38.14 -14.27 8.00
CA PHE A 87 36.89 -14.77 8.56
C PHE A 87 36.82 -16.30 8.52
N GLU A 88 36.26 -16.91 9.57
CA GLU A 88 36.13 -18.38 9.69
C GLU A 88 34.65 -18.78 9.65
N VAL A 89 34.17 -19.26 8.49
CA VAL A 89 32.78 -19.72 8.32
C VAL A 89 32.56 -21.03 9.07
N LEU A 90 31.57 -21.05 9.95
CA LEU A 90 31.19 -22.21 10.77
C LEU A 90 29.94 -22.93 10.26
N GLU A 91 29.01 -22.20 9.63
CA GLU A 91 27.79 -22.73 9.05
C GLU A 91 27.33 -21.86 7.86
N ILE A 92 26.99 -22.47 6.72
CA ILE A 92 26.20 -21.85 5.64
C ILE A 92 24.86 -22.57 5.56
N ILE A 93 23.80 -21.80 5.40
CA ILE A 93 22.41 -22.25 5.45
C ILE A 93 21.73 -21.84 4.15
N PHE A 94 21.13 -22.80 3.45
CA PHE A 94 20.39 -22.56 2.21
C PHE A 94 19.04 -23.27 2.26
N ASP A 95 17.97 -22.50 2.47
CA ASP A 95 16.59 -22.97 2.42
C ASP A 95 16.12 -22.90 0.95
N VAL A 96 15.93 -24.06 0.34
CA VAL A 96 15.58 -24.21 -1.09
C VAL A 96 14.12 -23.88 -1.33
N GLU A 97 13.25 -24.24 -0.38
CA GLU A 97 11.79 -24.05 -0.46
C GLU A 97 11.41 -22.56 -0.48
N HIS A 98 12.09 -21.74 0.31
CA HIS A 98 11.88 -20.29 0.42
C HIS A 98 12.96 -19.46 -0.28
N CYS A 99 13.98 -20.11 -0.85
CA CYS A 99 15.14 -19.48 -1.50
C CYS A 99 15.88 -18.47 -0.59
N LEU A 100 16.09 -18.84 0.66
CA LEU A 100 16.81 -18.03 1.66
C LEU A 100 18.25 -18.53 1.80
N GLN A 101 19.19 -17.61 2.05
CA GLN A 101 20.59 -17.92 2.29
C GLN A 101 21.11 -17.11 3.47
N ALA A 102 21.83 -17.77 4.36
CA ALA A 102 22.51 -17.14 5.48
C ALA A 102 23.84 -17.84 5.78
N TYR A 103 24.73 -17.18 6.51
CA TYR A 103 25.89 -17.85 7.12
C TYR A 103 26.17 -17.33 8.53
N VAL A 104 26.91 -18.13 9.30
CA VAL A 104 27.46 -17.80 10.61
C VAL A 104 28.95 -18.14 10.63
N GLY A 105 29.78 -17.24 11.15
CA GLY A 105 31.22 -17.44 11.28
C GLY A 105 31.88 -16.45 12.25
N VAL A 106 33.19 -16.54 12.43
CA VAL A 106 33.94 -15.74 13.42
C VAL A 106 34.93 -14.79 12.75
N ALA A 107 34.77 -13.50 13.04
CA ALA A 107 35.67 -12.41 12.64
C ALA A 107 36.70 -12.16 13.75
N LYS A 108 37.87 -12.78 13.62
CA LYS A 108 38.96 -12.73 14.62
C LYS A 108 39.57 -11.33 14.81
N ASN A 109 39.47 -10.48 13.80
CA ASN A 109 39.83 -9.06 13.84
C ASN A 109 38.83 -8.19 14.62
N LEU A 110 37.55 -8.55 14.62
CA LEU A 110 36.47 -7.86 15.35
C LEU A 110 36.17 -8.48 16.73
N ASN A 111 36.73 -9.66 17.01
CA ASN A 111 36.37 -10.52 18.14
C ASN A 111 34.84 -10.73 18.24
N ALA A 112 34.23 -11.10 17.11
CA ALA A 112 32.79 -11.22 16.98
C ALA A 112 32.37 -12.44 16.15
N ILE A 113 31.22 -13.01 16.48
CA ILE A 113 30.43 -13.86 15.58
C ILE A 113 29.72 -12.93 14.60
N ILE A 114 29.86 -13.16 13.29
CA ILE A 114 29.11 -12.45 12.25
C ILE A 114 28.03 -13.39 11.70
N ILE A 115 26.80 -12.88 11.68
CA ILE A 115 25.63 -13.54 11.08
C ILE A 115 25.18 -12.68 9.90
N ALA A 116 25.11 -13.24 8.70
CA ALA A 116 24.72 -12.50 7.49
C ALA A 116 23.51 -13.16 6.80
N PHE A 117 22.52 -12.35 6.42
CA PHE A 117 21.30 -12.78 5.70
C PHE A 117 21.21 -12.19 4.29
N ARG A 118 20.94 -13.03 3.30
CA ARG A 118 20.72 -12.63 1.91
C ARG A 118 19.33 -12.04 1.73
N GLY A 119 19.25 -10.95 0.96
CA GLY A 119 18.00 -10.38 0.49
C GLY A 119 17.49 -11.00 -0.82
N THR A 120 16.57 -10.28 -1.45
CA THR A 120 15.93 -10.68 -2.71
C THR A 120 16.88 -10.51 -3.90
N GLN A 121 16.86 -11.46 -4.85
CA GLN A 121 17.65 -11.39 -6.10
C GLN A 121 17.14 -10.27 -7.02
N GLU A 122 18.05 -9.56 -7.72
CA GLU A 122 17.78 -8.37 -8.54
C GLU A 122 16.49 -8.45 -9.40
N HIS A 123 16.35 -9.49 -10.23
CA HIS A 123 15.16 -9.67 -11.08
C HIS A 123 13.84 -9.90 -10.31
N SER A 124 13.92 -10.39 -9.07
CA SER A 124 12.77 -10.58 -8.17
C SER A 124 12.50 -9.34 -7.31
N ILE A 125 13.41 -8.36 -7.21
CA ILE A 125 13.23 -7.18 -6.35
C ILE A 125 11.98 -6.40 -6.78
N GLN A 126 11.71 -6.22 -8.07
CA GLN A 126 10.49 -5.53 -8.53
C GLN A 126 9.19 -6.23 -8.07
N ASN A 127 9.17 -7.57 -8.11
CA ASN A 127 8.02 -8.35 -7.66
C ASN A 127 7.87 -8.34 -6.13
N TRP A 128 8.98 -8.41 -5.40
CA TRP A 128 9.00 -8.35 -3.93
C TRP A 128 8.68 -6.94 -3.41
N VAL A 129 9.18 -5.88 -4.06
CA VAL A 129 8.83 -4.47 -3.80
C VAL A 129 7.34 -4.27 -4.02
N SER A 130 6.81 -4.79 -5.14
CA SER A 130 5.38 -4.83 -5.40
C SER A 130 4.65 -5.55 -4.27
N ASP A 131 4.99 -6.78 -3.94
CA ASP A 131 4.30 -7.54 -2.88
C ASP A 131 4.38 -6.88 -1.50
N LEU A 132 5.50 -6.24 -1.14
CA LEU A 132 5.64 -5.44 0.07
C LEU A 132 4.75 -4.19 0.06
N PHE A 133 4.46 -3.65 -1.12
CA PHE A 133 3.53 -2.55 -1.31
C PHE A 133 2.07 -2.99 -1.10
N TRP A 134 1.61 -4.00 -1.85
CA TRP A 134 0.19 -4.38 -1.91
C TRP A 134 -0.25 -5.34 -0.80
N LYS A 135 0.63 -6.24 -0.34
CA LYS A 135 0.31 -7.35 0.58
C LYS A 135 0.88 -7.08 1.98
N GLN A 136 0.36 -6.05 2.62
CA GLN A 136 0.58 -5.79 4.05
C GLN A 136 -0.28 -6.77 4.87
N LEU A 137 0.24 -8.00 5.02
CA LEU A 137 -0.30 -9.00 5.93
C LEU A 137 0.36 -8.80 7.30
N ASP A 138 -0.35 -8.13 8.20
CA ASP A 138 0.08 -7.91 9.58
C ASP A 138 -0.07 -9.20 10.41
N LEU A 139 0.96 -9.52 11.19
CA LEU A 139 0.96 -10.58 12.20
C LEU A 139 1.29 -9.98 13.57
N ASN A 140 0.49 -10.30 14.58
CA ASN A 140 0.77 -9.88 15.97
C ASN A 140 2.05 -10.58 16.46
N TYR A 141 3.02 -9.81 16.95
CA TYR A 141 4.27 -10.36 17.45
C TYR A 141 4.04 -11.08 18.80
N PRO A 142 4.60 -12.28 19.03
CA PRO A 142 4.43 -13.00 20.29
C PRO A 142 4.87 -12.18 21.51
N ASP A 143 4.06 -12.23 22.57
CA ASP A 143 4.32 -11.64 23.89
C ASP A 143 4.62 -10.11 23.92
N MET A 144 4.36 -9.40 22.83
CA MET A 144 4.43 -7.94 22.72
C MET A 144 3.03 -7.37 22.40
N PRO A 145 2.30 -6.83 23.40
CA PRO A 145 0.99 -6.23 23.20
C PRO A 145 0.98 -5.15 22.10
N ASP A 146 -0.06 -5.18 21.25
CA ASP A 146 -0.29 -4.28 20.12
C ASP A 146 0.84 -4.19 19.05
N ALA A 147 1.94 -4.92 19.21
CA ALA A 147 3.02 -5.00 18.24
C ALA A 147 2.62 -5.88 17.03
N MET A 148 2.70 -5.30 15.83
CA MET A 148 2.39 -5.98 14.56
C MET A 148 3.60 -5.92 13.64
N VAL A 149 3.84 -7.01 12.90
CA VAL A 149 4.98 -7.17 11.97
C VAL A 149 4.55 -7.73 10.62
N HIS A 150 5.37 -7.52 9.59
CA HIS A 150 5.12 -8.07 8.26
C HIS A 150 5.24 -9.60 8.29
N HIS A 151 4.13 -10.28 8.01
CA HIS A 151 4.04 -11.75 8.03
C HIS A 151 5.12 -12.42 7.16
N GLY A 152 5.47 -11.83 6.01
CA GLY A 152 6.48 -12.36 5.10
C GLY A 152 7.87 -12.38 5.74
N PHE A 153 8.30 -11.27 6.34
CA PHE A 153 9.59 -11.17 7.00
C PHE A 153 9.66 -12.01 8.28
N TYR A 154 8.58 -11.98 9.09
CA TYR A 154 8.48 -12.81 10.30
C TYR A 154 8.60 -14.30 9.95
N SER A 155 7.87 -14.76 8.93
CA SER A 155 7.89 -16.16 8.49
C SER A 155 9.22 -16.57 7.90
N ALA A 156 9.86 -15.71 7.08
CA ALA A 156 11.15 -16.01 6.47
C ALA A 156 12.24 -16.31 7.50
N TYR A 157 12.23 -15.65 8.66
CA TYR A 157 13.11 -15.99 9.77
C TYR A 157 12.58 -17.15 10.62
N HIS A 158 11.39 -17.02 11.22
CA HIS A 158 10.93 -17.94 12.28
C HIS A 158 10.44 -19.30 11.81
N ASN A 159 9.91 -19.40 10.58
CA ASN A 159 9.15 -20.57 10.09
C ASN A 159 9.94 -21.41 9.05
N THR A 160 11.22 -21.13 8.85
CA THR A 160 12.10 -21.79 7.86
C THR A 160 13.25 -22.54 8.54
N THR A 161 14.12 -23.22 7.78
CA THR A 161 15.31 -23.86 8.38
C THR A 161 16.35 -22.86 8.91
N VAL A 162 16.18 -21.57 8.62
CA VAL A 162 17.17 -20.51 8.89
C VAL A 162 17.37 -20.29 10.39
N ARG A 163 16.33 -19.93 11.14
CA ARG A 163 16.42 -19.68 12.59
C ARG A 163 17.11 -20.80 13.39
N PRO A 164 16.64 -22.06 13.38
CA PRO A 164 17.25 -23.11 14.21
C PRO A 164 18.71 -23.42 13.84
N ALA A 165 19.09 -23.29 12.56
CA ALA A 165 20.48 -23.47 12.14
C ALA A 165 21.38 -22.30 12.56
N VAL A 166 20.91 -21.04 12.45
CA VAL A 166 21.66 -19.86 12.94
C VAL A 166 21.89 -19.96 14.45
N LEU A 167 20.86 -20.22 15.25
CA LEU A 167 21.00 -20.32 16.71
C LEU A 167 21.95 -21.47 17.11
N SER A 168 21.86 -22.64 16.46
CA SER A 168 22.79 -23.74 16.70
C SER A 168 24.24 -23.37 16.35
N ALA A 169 24.47 -22.68 15.23
CA ALA A 169 25.80 -22.21 14.84
C ALA A 169 26.38 -21.19 15.83
N VAL A 170 25.56 -20.25 16.34
CA VAL A 170 25.95 -19.28 17.37
C VAL A 170 26.33 -20.00 18.67
N GLN A 171 25.52 -20.94 19.15
CA GLN A 171 25.82 -21.72 20.35
C GLN A 171 27.15 -22.50 20.21
N ARG A 172 27.40 -23.14 19.05
CA ARG A 172 28.67 -23.82 18.74
C ARG A 172 29.85 -22.85 18.74
N ALA A 173 29.70 -21.66 18.17
CA ALA A 173 30.72 -20.63 18.17
C ALA A 173 31.04 -20.12 19.60
N LYS A 174 30.02 -19.86 20.42
CA LYS A 174 30.20 -19.43 21.82
C LYS A 174 30.94 -20.48 22.67
N ILE A 175 30.69 -21.77 22.44
CA ILE A 175 31.41 -22.86 23.13
C ILE A 175 32.92 -22.84 22.80
N SER A 176 33.29 -22.58 21.54
CA SER A 176 34.69 -22.68 21.09
C SER A 176 35.51 -21.39 21.19
N TYR A 177 34.89 -20.21 21.04
CA TYR A 177 35.58 -18.91 21.05
C TYR A 177 35.29 -18.07 22.31
N GLY A 178 34.38 -18.52 23.17
CA GLY A 178 34.08 -17.94 24.48
C GLY A 178 32.63 -17.44 24.62
N ALA A 179 32.03 -17.68 25.79
CA ALA A 179 30.62 -17.36 26.04
C ALA A 179 30.27 -15.86 26.02
N ASN A 180 31.26 -14.98 26.00
CA ASN A 180 31.11 -13.53 26.00
C ASN A 180 31.63 -12.88 24.70
N ILE A 181 31.79 -13.66 23.62
CA ILE A 181 32.11 -13.10 22.29
C ILE A 181 30.95 -12.22 21.79
N ASN A 182 31.27 -11.11 21.12
CA ASN A 182 30.24 -10.22 20.56
C ASN A 182 29.49 -10.93 19.43
N ILE A 183 28.22 -10.59 19.22
CA ILE A 183 27.44 -11.05 18.07
C ILE A 183 27.04 -9.86 17.23
N ILE A 184 27.39 -9.87 15.93
CA ILE A 184 27.02 -8.83 14.98
C ILE A 184 26.16 -9.45 13.88
N VAL A 185 24.96 -8.92 13.72
CA VAL A 185 23.95 -9.41 12.78
C VAL A 185 23.79 -8.41 11.64
N THR A 186 23.89 -8.88 10.40
CA THR A 186 23.80 -8.03 9.21
C THR A 186 22.99 -8.66 8.08
N GLY A 187 22.56 -7.84 7.14
CA GLY A 187 21.78 -8.26 5.99
C GLY A 187 21.36 -7.08 5.13
N HIS A 188 21.13 -7.38 3.85
CA HIS A 188 20.69 -6.40 2.85
C HIS A 188 19.24 -6.65 2.43
N SER A 189 18.46 -5.59 2.20
CA SER A 189 17.07 -5.68 1.70
C SER A 189 16.18 -6.52 2.63
N MET A 190 15.45 -7.51 2.11
CA MET A 190 14.75 -8.53 2.92
C MET A 190 15.65 -9.20 3.98
N GLY A 191 16.94 -9.37 3.69
CA GLY A 191 17.92 -9.88 4.65
C GLY A 191 18.14 -8.94 5.84
N GLY A 192 17.97 -7.63 5.68
CA GLY A 192 17.97 -6.67 6.79
C GLY A 192 16.77 -6.84 7.72
N ALA A 193 15.59 -7.20 7.17
CA ALA A 193 14.42 -7.56 7.97
C ALA A 193 14.59 -8.90 8.71
N MET A 194 15.28 -9.87 8.11
CA MET A 194 15.66 -11.12 8.80
C MET A 194 16.72 -10.87 9.89
N ALA A 195 17.72 -10.02 9.61
CA ALA A 195 18.74 -9.62 10.58
C ALA A 195 18.14 -8.91 11.80
N THR A 196 17.12 -8.07 11.58
CA THR A 196 16.30 -7.47 12.64
C THR A 196 15.73 -8.53 13.57
N PHE A 197 15.00 -9.52 13.04
CA PHE A 197 14.39 -10.57 13.87
C PHE A 197 15.43 -11.45 14.56
N CYS A 198 16.53 -11.79 13.88
CA CYS A 198 17.61 -12.54 14.48
C CYS A 198 18.24 -11.81 15.68
N GLY A 199 18.50 -10.50 15.57
CA GLY A 199 19.00 -9.71 16.70
C GLY A 199 18.03 -9.68 17.89
N LEU A 200 16.72 -9.57 17.63
CA LEU A 200 15.69 -9.59 18.68
C LEU A 200 15.55 -10.97 19.33
N ASP A 201 15.60 -12.03 18.53
CA ASP A 201 15.51 -13.43 18.97
C ASP A 201 16.70 -13.83 19.85
N LEU A 202 17.91 -13.41 19.50
CA LEU A 202 19.11 -13.59 20.31
C LEU A 202 18.98 -12.89 21.68
N VAL A 203 18.54 -11.63 21.71
CA VAL A 203 18.39 -10.90 22.99
C VAL A 203 17.24 -11.46 23.84
N VAL A 204 16.07 -11.71 23.25
CA VAL A 204 14.83 -12.02 23.98
C VAL A 204 14.70 -13.50 24.33
N ASN A 205 15.09 -14.41 23.44
CA ASN A 205 14.86 -15.85 23.62
C ASN A 205 16.13 -16.62 24.03
N GLU A 206 17.31 -16.24 23.51
CA GLU A 206 18.59 -16.86 23.91
C GLU A 206 19.28 -16.12 25.08
N GLY A 207 18.89 -14.88 25.38
CA GLY A 207 19.43 -14.08 26.49
C GLY A 207 20.79 -13.43 26.21
N GLU A 208 21.09 -13.12 24.95
CA GLU A 208 22.38 -12.55 24.53
C GLU A 208 22.49 -11.05 24.84
N GLU A 209 23.42 -10.65 25.70
CA GLU A 209 23.62 -9.24 26.09
C GLU A 209 24.45 -8.43 25.05
N ASN A 210 25.38 -9.08 24.33
CA ASN A 210 26.36 -8.43 23.46
C ASN A 210 26.00 -8.49 21.97
N VAL A 211 24.75 -8.13 21.63
CA VAL A 211 24.24 -8.13 20.26
C VAL A 211 24.33 -6.73 19.64
N GLN A 212 24.83 -6.66 18.39
CA GLN A 212 24.76 -5.50 17.52
C GLN A 212 24.06 -5.88 16.22
N VAL A 213 23.21 -5.00 15.70
CA VAL A 213 22.54 -5.19 14.40
C VAL A 213 22.93 -4.04 13.46
N MET A 214 23.37 -4.36 12.25
CA MET A 214 23.68 -3.35 11.24
C MET A 214 23.24 -3.80 9.85
N THR A 215 22.28 -3.09 9.25
CA THR A 215 21.59 -3.52 8.03
C THR A 215 21.66 -2.49 6.91
N PHE A 216 21.50 -2.95 5.68
CA PHE A 216 21.58 -2.13 4.46
C PHE A 216 20.25 -2.22 3.71
N GLY A 217 19.69 -1.11 3.26
CA GLY A 217 18.45 -1.10 2.45
C GLY A 217 17.26 -1.75 3.15
N GLN A 218 17.22 -1.73 4.49
CA GLN A 218 16.20 -2.43 5.27
C GLN A 218 14.81 -1.81 5.08
N PRO A 219 13.77 -2.59 4.73
CA PRO A 219 12.37 -2.14 4.77
C PRO A 219 11.86 -1.97 6.21
N ARG A 220 10.75 -1.27 6.38
CA ARG A 220 10.06 -1.22 7.69
C ARG A 220 9.51 -2.61 8.01
N VAL A 221 9.68 -3.07 9.24
CA VAL A 221 9.40 -4.47 9.62
C VAL A 221 8.12 -4.63 10.45
N GLY A 222 7.70 -3.59 11.17
CA GLY A 222 6.47 -3.59 11.97
C GLY A 222 5.91 -2.20 12.25
N ASN A 223 4.90 -2.12 13.09
CA ASN A 223 4.24 -0.88 13.50
C ASN A 223 5.03 -0.07 14.56
N ALA A 224 4.48 1.07 14.98
CA ALA A 224 5.08 1.95 15.99
C ALA A 224 5.37 1.23 17.33
N ASP A 225 4.50 0.30 17.72
CA ASP A 225 4.59 -0.43 18.98
C ASP A 225 5.73 -1.47 18.90
N PHE A 226 5.81 -2.26 17.82
CA PHE A 226 6.97 -3.11 17.55
C PHE A 226 8.28 -2.31 17.48
N ALA A 227 8.29 -1.17 16.78
CA ALA A 227 9.44 -0.28 16.69
C ALA A 227 9.90 0.24 18.07
N SER A 228 8.95 0.50 18.97
CA SER A 228 9.22 0.95 20.35
C SER A 228 9.79 -0.18 21.21
N TYR A 229 9.22 -1.38 21.16
CA TYR A 229 9.78 -2.56 21.83
C TYR A 229 11.18 -2.90 21.33
N TYR A 230 11.39 -2.91 20.01
CA TYR A 230 12.68 -3.18 19.40
C TYR A 230 13.75 -2.20 19.87
N SER A 231 13.44 -0.91 19.87
CA SER A 231 14.38 0.15 20.26
C SER A 231 14.77 0.10 21.74
N LEU A 232 13.94 -0.51 22.60
CA LEU A 232 14.24 -0.75 24.01
C LEU A 232 15.11 -2.02 24.21
N LEU A 233 14.87 -3.06 23.43
CA LEU A 233 15.48 -4.38 23.60
C LEU A 233 16.81 -4.54 22.86
N VAL A 234 16.93 -4.01 21.63
CA VAL A 234 18.12 -4.11 20.79
C VAL A 234 18.63 -2.70 20.42
N PRO A 235 19.02 -1.86 21.40
CA PRO A 235 19.34 -0.45 21.17
C PRO A 235 20.56 -0.25 20.26
N ASN A 236 21.51 -1.19 20.27
CA ASN A 236 22.71 -1.17 19.42
C ASN A 236 22.42 -1.61 17.97
N THR A 237 21.49 -0.89 17.33
CA THR A 237 21.02 -1.18 15.97
C THR A 237 21.16 0.04 15.08
N PHE A 238 21.79 -0.14 13.91
CA PHE A 238 21.99 0.89 12.89
C PHE A 238 21.43 0.43 11.55
N ARG A 239 20.63 1.26 10.88
CA ARG A 239 20.13 0.98 9.52
C ARG A 239 20.75 1.95 8.53
N ILE A 240 21.48 1.44 7.56
CA ILE A 240 22.12 2.24 6.52
C ILE A 240 21.14 2.37 5.34
N THR A 241 20.79 3.60 5.01
CA THR A 241 19.99 4.00 3.82
C THR A 241 20.91 4.69 2.82
N HIS A 242 20.58 4.66 1.53
CA HIS A 242 21.45 5.24 0.48
C HIS A 242 20.62 6.01 -0.55
N GLU A 243 21.02 7.25 -0.81
CA GLU A 243 20.44 8.16 -1.79
C GLU A 243 18.90 8.07 -1.85
N HIS A 244 18.34 7.55 -2.95
CA HIS A 244 16.92 7.42 -3.24
C HIS A 244 16.48 5.95 -3.30
N ASP A 245 17.11 5.05 -2.54
CA ASP A 245 16.68 3.66 -2.38
C ASP A 245 15.19 3.58 -2.01
N MET A 246 14.40 2.85 -2.81
CA MET A 246 12.97 2.69 -2.56
C MET A 246 12.61 1.73 -1.42
N VAL A 247 13.47 0.80 -1.01
CA VAL A 247 13.11 -0.27 -0.05
C VAL A 247 12.97 0.21 1.40
N PRO A 248 13.84 1.09 1.95
CA PRO A 248 13.58 1.78 3.21
C PRO A 248 12.32 2.65 3.21
N HIS A 249 11.79 2.98 2.03
CA HIS A 249 10.51 3.67 1.92
C HIS A 249 9.30 2.72 1.94
N LEU A 250 9.49 1.40 2.14
CA LEU A 250 8.44 0.37 2.08
C LEU A 250 8.37 -0.51 3.36
N PRO A 251 7.16 -0.97 3.78
CA PRO A 251 5.85 -0.46 3.38
C PRO A 251 5.74 1.07 3.56
N PRO A 252 4.90 1.76 2.76
CA PRO A 252 4.97 3.22 2.67
C PRO A 252 4.63 3.93 3.98
N TYR A 253 5.24 5.09 4.22
CA TYR A 253 4.84 5.96 5.32
C TYR A 253 3.64 6.82 4.93
N TYR A 254 2.58 6.78 5.72
CA TYR A 254 1.32 7.42 5.35
C TYR A 254 0.89 8.50 6.35
N PHE A 255 1.09 9.77 5.94
CA PHE A 255 0.94 10.96 6.77
C PHE A 255 -0.44 11.16 7.42
N HIS A 256 -1.52 10.74 6.77
CA HIS A 256 -2.89 10.88 7.30
C HIS A 256 -3.27 9.81 8.34
N PHE A 257 -2.51 8.72 8.43
CA PHE A 257 -2.79 7.59 9.32
C PHE A 257 -1.48 7.08 10.00
N PRO A 258 -0.72 7.95 10.72
CA PRO A 258 0.57 7.61 11.31
C PRO A 258 0.51 6.52 12.41
N GLN A 259 -0.68 6.22 12.92
CA GLN A 259 -0.98 5.14 13.86
C GLN A 259 -1.27 3.77 13.20
N LYS A 260 -1.25 3.71 11.86
CA LYS A 260 -1.42 2.47 11.07
C LYS A 260 -0.30 2.18 10.08
N THR A 261 0.55 3.17 9.79
CA THR A 261 1.80 2.92 9.06
C THR A 261 2.74 2.01 9.85
N TYR A 262 3.54 1.26 9.11
CA TYR A 262 4.77 0.68 9.63
C TYR A 262 5.74 1.80 10.04
N HIS A 263 6.64 1.52 10.98
CA HIS A 263 7.71 2.42 11.42
C HIS A 263 9.05 1.71 11.45
N HIS A 264 10.11 2.47 11.16
CA HIS A 264 11.49 2.10 11.39
C HIS A 264 11.93 2.23 12.84
N PHE A 265 13.07 1.63 13.15
CA PHE A 265 13.70 1.56 14.47
C PHE A 265 15.20 1.19 14.30
N PRO A 266 16.04 1.48 15.28
CA PRO A 266 16.33 2.81 15.82
C PRO A 266 17.14 3.60 14.76
N THR A 267 18.34 4.08 15.11
CA THR A 267 19.17 5.04 14.36
C THR A 267 19.37 4.69 12.88
N GLU A 268 18.97 5.62 12.02
CA GLU A 268 19.32 5.62 10.60
C GLU A 268 20.70 6.26 10.36
N VAL A 269 21.41 5.78 9.35
CA VAL A 269 22.58 6.46 8.77
C VAL A 269 22.36 6.58 7.27
N TRP A 270 22.10 7.79 6.79
CA TRP A 270 21.83 8.06 5.38
C TRP A 270 23.11 8.41 4.63
N VAL A 271 23.46 7.57 3.67
CA VAL A 271 24.63 7.72 2.78
C VAL A 271 24.20 8.45 1.50
N ARG A 272 25.02 9.40 1.04
CA ARG A 272 24.81 10.16 -0.20
C ARG A 272 26.10 10.24 -1.02
N ASP A 273 26.02 9.96 -2.32
CA ASP A 273 27.18 9.76 -3.19
C ASP A 273 27.40 10.96 -4.13
N LEU A 274 28.35 11.82 -3.75
CA LEU A 274 28.76 12.99 -4.53
C LEU A 274 29.45 12.55 -5.82
N SER A 275 28.69 12.50 -6.91
CA SER A 275 29.10 11.93 -8.19
C SER A 275 29.37 13.00 -9.27
N PHE A 276 30.40 12.78 -10.09
CA PHE A 276 30.71 13.62 -11.25
C PHE A 276 31.05 12.74 -12.46
N SER A 277 30.38 12.96 -13.60
CA SER A 277 30.58 12.17 -14.84
C SER A 277 30.57 10.64 -14.61
N ASN A 278 29.61 10.16 -13.82
CA ASN A 278 29.43 8.75 -13.41
C ASN A 278 30.55 8.16 -12.54
N LEU A 279 31.46 8.99 -12.01
CA LEU A 279 32.42 8.61 -10.98
C LEU A 279 31.95 9.13 -9.61
N VAL A 280 31.83 8.25 -8.62
CA VAL A 280 31.62 8.67 -7.22
C VAL A 280 32.93 9.28 -6.71
N LEU A 281 32.88 10.53 -6.24
CA LEU A 281 34.04 11.25 -5.70
C LEU A 281 34.12 11.19 -4.17
N LEU A 282 32.97 11.14 -3.49
CA LEU A 282 32.88 11.12 -2.04
C LEU A 282 31.50 10.59 -1.59
N SER A 283 31.48 9.59 -0.71
CA SER A 283 30.27 9.23 0.05
C SER A 283 30.19 10.07 1.32
N MET A 284 29.04 10.70 1.57
CA MET A 284 28.76 11.50 2.77
C MET A 284 27.73 10.80 3.65
N GLU A 285 28.02 10.65 4.94
CA GLU A 285 27.14 10.01 5.92
C GLU A 285 26.41 11.05 6.77
N GLN A 286 25.11 10.86 6.97
CA GLN A 286 24.29 11.61 7.94
C GLN A 286 23.72 10.62 8.95
N VAL A 287 24.28 10.61 10.17
CA VAL A 287 23.69 9.90 11.31
C VAL A 287 22.45 10.68 11.76
N CYS A 288 21.31 10.00 11.74
CA CYS A 288 19.99 10.56 11.99
C CYS A 288 19.62 10.52 13.47
N ASP A 289 18.45 11.06 13.84
CA ASP A 289 17.92 10.88 15.18
C ASP A 289 17.45 9.44 15.47
N ASN A 290 17.25 9.14 16.76
CA ASN A 290 16.86 7.82 17.23
C ASN A 290 15.34 7.57 17.17
N THR A 291 14.56 8.36 16.41
CA THR A 291 13.12 8.07 16.19
C THR A 291 12.88 6.98 15.17
N GLY A 292 13.91 6.58 14.40
CA GLY A 292 13.81 5.65 13.28
C GLY A 292 13.22 6.29 12.01
N GLU A 293 12.37 7.31 12.15
CA GLU A 293 11.69 8.01 11.05
C GLU A 293 12.09 9.49 10.98
N ASP A 294 13.39 9.81 10.99
CA ASP A 294 13.89 11.19 10.92
C ASP A 294 13.47 11.88 9.59
N PRO A 295 12.67 12.96 9.61
CA PRO A 295 12.20 13.65 8.41
C PRO A 295 13.31 14.41 7.65
N THR A 296 14.52 14.48 8.18
CA THR A 296 15.69 15.14 7.57
C THR A 296 16.68 14.17 6.92
N CYS A 297 16.46 12.86 7.07
CA CYS A 297 17.25 11.79 6.44
C CYS A 297 16.58 11.25 5.16
N SER A 298 16.63 9.95 4.86
CA SER A 298 16.05 9.39 3.61
C SER A 298 14.59 9.79 3.38
N ARG A 299 13.79 9.94 4.45
CA ARG A 299 12.41 10.45 4.39
C ARG A 299 12.25 11.84 3.76
N SER A 300 13.32 12.61 3.62
CA SER A 300 13.33 13.90 2.91
C SER A 300 13.30 13.76 1.38
N VAL A 301 13.63 12.58 0.84
CA VAL A 301 13.57 12.26 -0.60
C VAL A 301 12.45 11.26 -0.91
N VAL A 302 12.20 11.04 -2.21
CA VAL A 302 11.26 10.03 -2.68
C VAL A 302 12.06 8.80 -3.11
N GLY A 303 12.01 7.73 -2.31
CA GLY A 303 12.63 6.45 -2.66
C GLY A 303 12.06 5.91 -3.98
N ASN A 304 12.88 5.93 -5.03
CA ASN A 304 12.48 5.64 -6.41
C ASN A 304 13.57 4.94 -7.24
N SER A 305 14.76 4.73 -6.69
CA SER A 305 15.88 4.08 -7.35
C SER A 305 16.07 2.64 -6.85
N ILE A 306 16.11 1.70 -7.80
CA ILE A 306 16.58 0.32 -7.55
C ILE A 306 18.11 0.26 -7.65
N SER A 307 18.76 1.21 -8.35
CA SER A 307 20.22 1.24 -8.46
C SER A 307 20.87 1.58 -7.11
N ASP A 308 20.28 2.51 -6.37
CA ASP A 308 20.77 2.99 -5.07
C ASP A 308 20.61 1.89 -4.00
N HIS A 309 19.53 1.09 -4.11
CA HIS A 309 19.31 -0.11 -3.31
C HIS A 309 20.40 -1.17 -3.53
N LEU A 310 20.86 -1.36 -4.76
CA LEU A 310 21.76 -2.47 -5.10
C LEU A 310 23.23 -2.21 -4.77
N ARG A 311 23.60 -1.04 -4.24
CA ARG A 311 24.99 -0.63 -4.04
C ARG A 311 25.15 0.29 -2.83
N TYR A 312 26.05 -0.05 -1.91
CA TYR A 312 26.31 0.69 -0.67
C TYR A 312 27.82 0.83 -0.45
N PHE A 313 28.30 2.04 -0.13
CA PHE A 313 29.73 2.35 0.01
C PHE A 313 30.60 1.86 -1.18
N GLY A 314 30.03 1.84 -2.38
CA GLY A 314 30.67 1.32 -3.59
C GLY A 314 30.67 -0.21 -3.75
N VAL A 315 30.15 -0.96 -2.79
CA VAL A 315 30.00 -2.43 -2.82
C VAL A 315 28.63 -2.81 -3.36
N ASP A 316 28.59 -3.66 -4.38
CA ASP A 316 27.34 -4.18 -4.97
C ASP A 316 26.75 -5.32 -4.13
N LEU A 317 25.44 -5.33 -3.93
CA LEU A 317 24.71 -6.24 -3.02
C LEU A 317 23.72 -7.13 -3.78
N LYS A 318 24.23 -7.76 -4.84
CA LYS A 318 23.49 -8.63 -5.78
C LYS A 318 24.25 -9.93 -6.12
N CYS A 319 23.51 -10.94 -6.58
CA CYS A 319 24.06 -12.18 -7.11
C CYS A 319 24.78 -11.98 -8.45
N GLU A 320 25.72 -12.88 -8.77
CA GLU A 320 26.57 -12.81 -9.96
C GLU A 320 26.05 -13.63 -11.13
N SER A 321 25.23 -14.65 -10.83
CA SER A 321 24.66 -15.56 -11.82
C SER A 321 23.16 -15.31 -12.03
N TRP A 322 22.75 -15.34 -13.29
CA TRP A 322 21.39 -15.00 -13.76
C TRP A 322 20.33 -16.09 -13.47
N ARG A 323 20.67 -17.13 -12.69
CA ARG A 323 19.81 -18.30 -12.47
C ARG A 323 19.18 -18.26 -11.10
N GLN A 324 17.85 -18.12 -11.06
CA GLN A 324 17.06 -18.13 -9.84
C GLN A 324 17.46 -19.28 -8.92
N CYS A 325 17.83 -18.94 -7.68
CA CYS A 325 17.99 -19.88 -6.57
C CYS A 325 18.98 -21.06 -6.83
N THR A 326 19.88 -20.93 -7.81
CA THR A 326 20.82 -21.97 -8.18
C THR A 326 22.13 -21.79 -7.43
N ILE A 327 22.45 -22.74 -6.55
CA ILE A 327 23.76 -22.83 -5.88
C ILE A 327 24.72 -23.71 -6.68
N VAL A 328 26.00 -23.35 -6.64
CA VAL A 328 27.12 -24.13 -7.16
C VAL A 328 27.90 -24.68 -5.97
N MET A 329 28.32 -25.94 -6.10
CA MET A 329 29.28 -26.60 -5.21
C MET A 329 30.21 -27.42 -6.10
N SER A 330 31.48 -27.54 -5.71
CA SER A 330 32.39 -28.47 -6.37
C SER A 330 32.03 -29.93 -6.04
N ASN A 331 32.22 -30.83 -7.00
CA ASN A 331 31.96 -32.28 -6.84
C ASN A 331 33.07 -33.00 -6.04
N ASP A 332 33.74 -32.30 -5.11
CA ASP A 332 34.82 -32.86 -4.31
C ASP A 332 34.25 -33.65 -3.12
N HIS A 333 34.66 -34.91 -2.98
CA HIS A 333 34.29 -35.80 -1.85
C HIS A 333 34.67 -35.24 -0.45
N GLU A 334 35.44 -34.15 -0.38
CA GLU A 334 35.67 -33.41 0.87
C GLU A 334 34.48 -32.50 1.23
N MET A 335 33.88 -31.80 0.26
CA MET A 335 32.74 -30.90 0.51
C MET A 335 31.47 -31.65 0.89
N GLU A 336 31.27 -32.87 0.37
CA GLU A 336 30.17 -33.74 0.77
C GLU A 336 30.14 -34.00 2.28
N ARG A 337 31.31 -34.13 2.94
CA ARG A 337 31.40 -34.45 4.38
C ARG A 337 30.95 -33.31 5.29
N PHE A 338 31.08 -32.07 4.84
CA PHE A 338 30.56 -30.89 5.55
C PHE A 338 29.10 -30.62 5.22
N SER A 339 28.55 -31.28 4.19
CA SER A 339 27.19 -31.08 3.71
C SER A 339 26.18 -31.97 4.41
N LYS A 340 25.03 -31.40 4.76
CA LYS A 340 23.84 -32.11 5.20
C LYS A 340 22.63 -31.56 4.46
N LYS A 341 21.87 -32.43 3.80
CA LYS A 341 20.58 -32.09 3.21
C LYS A 341 19.43 -32.67 4.03
N ASP A 342 18.35 -31.93 4.18
CA ASP A 342 17.11 -32.44 4.78
C ASP A 342 16.20 -33.11 3.73
N SER A 343 15.03 -33.58 4.16
CA SER A 343 14.03 -34.22 3.28
C SER A 343 13.30 -33.26 2.34
N LYS A 344 13.44 -31.95 2.51
CA LYS A 344 12.96 -30.90 1.59
C LYS A 344 14.03 -30.48 0.56
N GLY A 345 15.28 -30.88 0.78
CA GLY A 345 16.43 -30.52 -0.04
C GLY A 345 17.21 -29.31 0.46
N ASN A 346 16.81 -28.71 1.59
CA ASN A 346 17.52 -27.60 2.23
C ASN A 346 18.93 -28.06 2.62
N LEU A 347 19.92 -27.20 2.43
CA LEU A 347 21.33 -27.51 2.59
C LEU A 347 21.93 -26.75 3.78
N LEU A 348 22.64 -27.49 4.62
CA LEU A 348 23.55 -26.98 5.63
C LEU A 348 24.98 -27.40 5.26
N LEU A 349 25.92 -26.46 5.29
CA LEU A 349 27.36 -26.71 5.20
C LEU A 349 28.00 -26.29 6.52
N SER A 350 28.52 -27.24 7.30
CA SER A 350 28.86 -27.00 8.71
C SER A 350 30.26 -27.51 9.05
N ARG A 351 31.11 -26.66 9.66
CA ARG A 351 32.40 -27.08 10.21
C ARG A 351 32.21 -27.60 11.63
N THR A 352 32.69 -28.81 11.91
CA THR A 352 32.93 -29.26 13.30
C THR A 352 34.10 -28.46 13.86
N VAL A 353 33.86 -27.61 14.85
CA VAL A 353 34.91 -26.79 15.46
C VAL A 353 35.90 -27.70 16.20
N PRO A 354 37.23 -27.58 16.02
CA PRO A 354 38.18 -28.46 16.69
C PRO A 354 38.14 -28.31 18.21
N SER A 355 38.08 -29.43 18.94
CA SER A 355 38.47 -29.44 20.35
C SER A 355 39.97 -29.13 20.44
N THR A 356 40.36 -28.22 21.34
CA THR A 356 41.76 -27.88 21.58
C THR A 356 42.45 -28.98 22.38
N ASP A 357 42.80 -30.07 21.72
CA ASP A 357 43.44 -31.22 22.35
C ASP A 357 44.97 -31.10 22.48
N ILE A 358 45.49 -31.77 23.51
CA ILE A 358 46.86 -31.62 24.00
C ILE A 358 47.76 -32.76 23.49
N ASN A 359 49.04 -32.45 23.31
CA ASN A 359 50.13 -33.30 22.77
C ASN A 359 50.15 -33.42 21.24
N GLY A 360 51.22 -32.91 20.64
CA GLY A 360 51.57 -33.18 19.24
C GLY A 360 52.69 -34.19 19.11
N THR A 361 52.94 -34.66 17.88
CA THR A 361 54.21 -35.31 17.49
C THR A 361 54.59 -34.89 16.08
N LYS A 362 55.89 -34.76 15.82
CA LYS A 362 56.41 -34.42 14.48
C LYS A 362 56.36 -35.63 13.56
N THR A 363 56.22 -35.37 12.26
CA THR A 363 56.91 -36.18 11.23
C THR A 363 57.32 -35.26 10.08
N ILE A 364 58.37 -35.63 9.34
CA ILE A 364 59.05 -34.79 8.33
C ILE A 364 59.21 -35.60 7.03
N GLY A 365 58.97 -34.95 5.90
CA GLY A 365 59.24 -35.47 4.54
C GLY A 365 58.27 -34.83 3.52
N SER A 366 58.68 -34.50 2.30
CA SER A 366 60.02 -34.54 1.68
C SER A 366 60.10 -33.55 0.50
N LEU A 367 61.29 -33.39 -0.09
CA LEU A 367 61.63 -32.36 -1.10
C LEU A 367 61.14 -32.66 -2.53
N GLU A 368 61.14 -31.59 -3.34
CA GLU A 368 61.26 -31.57 -4.82
C GLU A 368 60.03 -32.11 -5.61
N ILE A 369 59.79 -31.73 -6.87
CA ILE A 369 60.70 -31.40 -7.99
C ILE A 369 60.31 -30.09 -8.72
N LEU A 370 61.31 -29.42 -9.28
CA LEU A 370 61.19 -28.31 -10.25
C LEU A 370 60.93 -28.84 -11.66
N ASP A 371 60.11 -28.14 -12.45
CA ASP A 371 60.56 -27.76 -13.79
C ASP A 371 59.87 -26.48 -14.29
N ALA A 372 60.46 -25.87 -15.31
CA ALA A 372 59.92 -24.72 -16.03
C ALA A 372 60.12 -24.94 -17.54
N ASN A 373 59.33 -24.26 -18.38
CA ASN A 373 59.88 -23.44 -19.48
C ASN A 373 58.79 -22.73 -20.30
N ALA A 374 59.17 -21.60 -20.91
CA ALA A 374 58.31 -20.80 -21.76
C ALA A 374 58.46 -21.14 -23.26
N LYS A 375 57.44 -20.79 -24.07
CA LYS A 375 57.55 -20.09 -25.37
C LYS A 375 56.18 -19.48 -25.74
N LEU A 376 55.96 -18.22 -26.16
CA LEU A 376 56.57 -17.26 -27.11
C LEU A 376 56.03 -17.32 -28.56
N ALA A 377 55.64 -16.13 -29.06
CA ALA A 377 55.44 -15.69 -30.48
C ALA A 377 54.07 -15.89 -31.20
N ASN A 378 53.21 -14.84 -31.15
CA ASN A 378 52.88 -13.86 -32.23
C ASN A 378 53.26 -14.16 -33.71
N PRO A 379 52.71 -13.42 -34.72
CA PRO A 379 51.35 -12.83 -34.88
C PRO A 379 50.83 -12.93 -36.36
N LEU A 380 49.74 -12.22 -36.74
CA LEU A 380 49.43 -11.52 -38.04
C LEU A 380 47.93 -11.09 -38.04
N ASN A 381 47.57 -9.81 -38.24
CA ASN A 381 47.17 -9.13 -39.50
C ASN A 381 46.15 -9.90 -40.38
N SER A 382 45.06 -9.32 -40.93
CA SER A 382 44.47 -7.95 -40.90
C SER A 382 42.99 -8.06 -41.42
N LYS A 383 42.18 -7.08 -41.90
CA LYS A 383 42.33 -5.68 -42.39
C LYS A 383 40.92 -5.00 -42.49
N GLU A 384 40.88 -3.72 -42.90
CA GLU A 384 39.75 -2.91 -43.46
C GLU A 384 38.60 -2.53 -42.50
N SER A 385 38.24 -1.25 -42.20
CA SER A 385 38.53 0.14 -42.67
C SER A 385 37.57 0.78 -43.68
N LEU A 386 36.62 1.61 -43.19
CA LEU A 386 35.87 2.72 -43.82
C LEU A 386 34.88 3.27 -42.76
N ALA A 387 34.51 4.56 -42.65
CA ALA A 387 35.27 5.83 -42.72
C ALA A 387 34.47 6.90 -41.93
N GLU A 388 35.14 7.91 -41.36
CA GLU A 388 34.49 9.03 -40.65
C GLU A 388 34.03 10.15 -41.60
N ASN A 389 32.93 10.86 -41.27
CA ASN A 389 32.84 12.33 -41.10
C ASN A 389 31.39 12.81 -40.84
N ASP A 390 31.23 14.13 -40.62
CA ASP A 390 29.98 14.94 -40.64
C ASP A 390 29.18 15.20 -39.33
N VAL A 391 29.85 15.68 -38.25
CA VAL A 391 29.18 16.55 -37.23
C VAL A 391 30.06 17.72 -36.72
N VAL A 392 31.03 18.20 -37.50
CA VAL A 392 31.93 19.32 -37.05
C VAL A 392 31.35 20.71 -37.38
N GLU A 393 30.40 20.82 -38.31
CA GLU A 393 29.97 22.11 -38.86
C GLU A 393 28.86 22.86 -38.07
N PHE A 394 28.49 22.38 -36.86
CA PHE A 394 27.46 23.07 -36.04
C PHE A 394 28.03 23.97 -34.93
N ILE A 395 29.30 23.80 -34.55
CA ILE A 395 29.92 24.55 -33.43
C ILE A 395 30.44 25.94 -33.87
N VAL A 396 30.79 26.11 -35.15
CA VAL A 396 31.39 27.35 -35.67
C VAL A 396 30.37 28.49 -35.87
N LEU A 397 29.07 28.18 -36.00
CA LEU A 397 28.02 29.18 -36.26
C LEU A 397 27.51 29.93 -35.00
N LEU A 398 27.85 29.48 -33.79
CA LEU A 398 27.31 30.04 -32.54
C LEU A 398 28.19 31.10 -31.83
N GLN A 399 29.28 31.55 -32.45
CA GLN A 399 30.18 32.57 -31.86
C GLN A 399 29.96 34.02 -32.34
N ASN A 400 29.00 34.31 -33.24
CA ASN A 400 28.91 35.67 -33.81
C ASN A 400 27.49 36.21 -34.13
N MET A 401 26.50 35.97 -33.25
CA MET A 401 25.17 36.58 -33.36
C MET A 401 24.65 37.17 -32.05
N GLY A 402 24.34 38.46 -32.05
CA GLY A 402 24.01 39.24 -30.86
C GLY A 402 22.67 38.88 -30.18
N GLN A 403 22.66 39.08 -28.86
CA GLN A 403 21.64 38.70 -27.86
C GLN A 403 20.17 39.03 -28.18
N LYS A 404 19.91 39.94 -29.13
CA LYS A 404 18.55 40.37 -29.51
C LYS A 404 17.86 39.51 -30.59
N ARG A 405 18.57 38.61 -31.28
CA ARG A 405 17.93 37.68 -32.24
C ARG A 405 17.44 36.35 -31.62
N CYS A 406 18.03 35.91 -30.51
CA CYS A 406 17.63 34.67 -29.84
C CYS A 406 16.18 34.71 -29.31
N PHE A 407 15.77 35.83 -28.70
CA PHE A 407 14.39 36.04 -28.22
C PHE A 407 13.32 35.97 -29.34
N PHE A 408 13.67 36.35 -30.58
CA PHE A 408 12.73 36.30 -31.70
C PHE A 408 12.55 34.86 -32.23
N LEU A 409 13.61 34.06 -32.22
CA LEU A 409 13.52 32.63 -32.56
C LEU A 409 12.79 31.82 -31.48
N LEU A 410 13.05 32.09 -30.19
CA LEU A 410 12.34 31.46 -29.08
C LEU A 410 10.83 31.75 -29.09
N SER A 411 10.43 32.99 -29.40
CA SER A 411 9.00 33.34 -29.51
C SER A 411 8.33 32.71 -30.75
N VAL A 412 9.01 32.62 -31.88
CA VAL A 412 8.50 31.88 -33.06
C VAL A 412 8.36 30.38 -32.75
N PHE A 413 9.32 29.76 -32.07
CA PHE A 413 9.22 28.34 -31.67
C PHE A 413 8.08 28.08 -30.68
N ALA A 414 7.88 28.98 -29.71
CA ALA A 414 6.73 28.92 -28.81
C ALA A 414 5.40 29.07 -29.56
N CYS A 415 5.28 30.02 -30.48
CA CYS A 415 4.07 30.19 -31.30
C CYS A 415 3.78 28.98 -32.20
N LEU A 416 4.79 28.27 -32.68
CA LEU A 416 4.60 27.03 -33.48
C LEU A 416 4.10 25.87 -32.61
N LEU A 417 4.61 25.72 -31.38
CA LEU A 417 4.10 24.74 -30.41
C LEU A 417 2.66 25.03 -29.95
N PHE A 418 2.27 26.31 -29.88
CA PHE A 418 0.88 26.72 -29.64
C PHE A 418 -0.06 26.53 -30.85
N LEU A 419 0.48 26.27 -32.05
CA LEU A 419 -0.31 26.04 -33.27
C LEU A 419 -0.32 24.58 -33.75
N SER A 420 0.47 23.69 -33.14
CA SER A 420 0.41 22.24 -33.36
C SER A 420 -0.62 21.51 -32.49
N HIS A 421 -1.41 22.23 -31.68
CA HIS A 421 -2.64 21.69 -31.10
C HIS A 421 -3.65 21.45 -32.23
N GLY A 422 -3.78 20.20 -32.66
CA GLY A 422 -4.58 19.80 -33.81
C GLY A 422 -6.03 20.28 -33.70
N ARG A 423 -6.42 21.23 -34.56
CA ARG A 423 -7.82 21.58 -34.78
C ARG A 423 -8.55 20.45 -35.50
N VAL A 424 -8.89 19.41 -34.74
CA VAL A 424 -9.93 18.46 -35.16
C VAL A 424 -11.20 19.26 -35.37
N LEU A 425 -11.63 19.38 -36.63
CA LEU A 425 -12.94 19.92 -36.96
C LEU A 425 -13.99 18.95 -36.39
N ASN A 426 -14.59 19.34 -35.26
CA ASN A 426 -15.75 18.65 -34.69
C ASN A 426 -16.97 18.81 -35.59
N MET A 427 -16.96 18.06 -36.70
CA MET A 427 -18.20 17.62 -37.34
C MET A 427 -19.00 16.89 -36.26
N LYS A 428 -20.15 17.45 -35.87
CA LYS A 428 -21.12 16.76 -35.02
C LYS A 428 -21.69 15.57 -35.80
N ARG A 429 -20.97 14.45 -35.73
CA ARG A 429 -21.48 13.13 -36.07
C ARG A 429 -22.16 12.64 -34.81
N ASP A 430 -23.49 12.51 -34.85
CA ASP A 430 -24.24 11.88 -33.78
C ASP A 430 -23.73 10.43 -33.66
N ASP A 431 -23.22 10.07 -32.49
CA ASP A 431 -22.34 8.92 -32.28
C ASP A 431 -22.91 7.90 -31.29
N GLY A 432 -24.19 8.04 -30.93
CA GLY A 432 -24.94 7.08 -30.12
C GLY A 432 -24.43 6.93 -28.68
N ARG A 433 -23.56 7.85 -28.21
CA ARG A 433 -22.92 7.74 -26.90
C ARG A 433 -23.89 8.10 -25.77
N PRO A 434 -23.81 7.42 -24.61
CA PRO A 434 -24.47 7.87 -23.38
C PRO A 434 -24.08 9.32 -23.05
N VAL A 435 -25.09 10.15 -22.81
CA VAL A 435 -24.96 11.57 -22.45
C VAL A 435 -25.34 11.73 -20.98
N TYR A 436 -24.51 12.45 -20.22
CA TYR A 436 -24.80 12.76 -18.82
C TYR A 436 -26.05 13.63 -18.68
N ASN A 437 -26.90 13.31 -17.71
CA ASN A 437 -28.14 14.04 -17.43
C ASN A 437 -28.14 14.51 -15.96
N HIS A 438 -27.91 15.81 -15.76
CA HIS A 438 -27.92 16.48 -14.46
C HIS A 438 -29.23 16.26 -13.68
N THR A 439 -30.39 16.39 -14.33
CA THR A 439 -31.69 16.20 -13.66
C THR A 439 -31.88 14.75 -13.19
N LEU A 440 -31.41 13.77 -13.96
CA LEU A 440 -31.39 12.37 -13.53
C LEU A 440 -30.44 12.17 -12.34
N ALA A 441 -29.29 12.85 -12.31
CA ALA A 441 -28.38 12.78 -11.17
C ALA A 441 -28.97 13.39 -9.89
N LEU A 442 -29.69 14.53 -10.00
CA LEU A 442 -30.48 15.09 -8.90
C LEU A 442 -31.61 14.16 -8.42
N THR A 443 -32.13 13.29 -9.29
CA THR A 443 -33.15 12.31 -8.90
C THR A 443 -32.51 11.06 -8.26
N LEU A 444 -31.42 10.54 -8.83
CA LEU A 444 -30.73 9.35 -8.32
C LEU A 444 -29.94 9.64 -7.02
N VAL A 445 -29.54 10.88 -6.75
CA VAL A 445 -28.94 11.27 -5.46
C VAL A 445 -29.98 11.24 -4.32
N GLU A 446 -31.23 11.66 -4.56
CA GLU A 446 -32.33 11.50 -3.59
C GLU A 446 -32.63 10.00 -3.33
N TYR A 447 -32.74 9.18 -4.38
CA TYR A 447 -32.89 7.73 -4.22
C TYR A 447 -31.73 7.10 -3.43
N THR A 448 -30.50 7.57 -3.66
CA THR A 448 -29.32 7.07 -2.96
C THR A 448 -29.28 7.50 -1.49
N SER A 449 -29.75 8.69 -1.13
CA SER A 449 -29.79 9.11 0.28
C SER A 449 -30.91 8.41 1.06
N ALA A 450 -32.06 8.12 0.43
CA ALA A 450 -33.16 7.38 1.06
C ALA A 450 -32.77 5.97 1.54
N VAL A 451 -31.75 5.33 0.96
CA VAL A 451 -31.27 4.00 1.41
C VAL A 451 -30.60 4.03 2.80
N TYR A 452 -30.29 5.22 3.33
CA TYR A 452 -29.73 5.41 4.68
C TYR A 452 -30.78 5.52 5.79
N MET A 453 -32.09 5.53 5.47
CA MET A 453 -33.14 5.51 6.50
C MET A 453 -33.06 4.25 7.38
N SER A 454 -33.17 4.45 8.70
CA SER A 454 -33.20 3.36 9.70
C SER A 454 -34.61 2.86 10.02
N ASP A 455 -35.66 3.65 9.71
CA ASP A 455 -37.04 3.19 9.79
C ASP A 455 -37.44 2.56 8.45
N LEU A 456 -37.63 1.23 8.46
CA LEU A 456 -38.03 0.49 7.27
C LEU A 456 -39.54 0.56 7.01
N THR A 457 -40.34 1.05 7.95
CA THR A 457 -41.75 1.37 7.73
C THR A 457 -41.84 2.53 6.76
N GLU A 458 -41.24 3.67 7.11
CA GLU A 458 -41.26 4.88 6.30
C GLU A 458 -40.59 4.68 4.93
N LEU A 459 -39.52 3.87 4.86
CA LEU A 459 -38.88 3.51 3.60
C LEU A 459 -39.77 2.59 2.75
N PHE A 460 -40.45 1.59 3.34
CA PHE A 460 -41.32 0.67 2.59
C PHE A 460 -42.65 1.30 2.14
N THR A 461 -43.16 2.29 2.86
CA THR A 461 -44.32 3.11 2.46
C THR A 461 -43.95 4.29 1.56
N TRP A 462 -42.66 4.61 1.42
CA TRP A 462 -42.13 5.80 0.75
C TRP A 462 -42.68 7.12 1.32
N THR A 463 -42.65 7.23 2.64
CA THR A 463 -43.13 8.39 3.42
C THR A 463 -42.05 9.03 4.30
N CYS A 464 -40.79 8.59 4.18
CA CYS A 464 -39.67 9.13 4.94
C CYS A 464 -39.35 10.60 4.61
N GLU A 465 -38.61 11.29 5.48
CA GLU A 465 -38.20 12.69 5.24
C GLU A 465 -37.43 12.86 3.91
N ARG A 466 -36.65 11.85 3.50
CA ARG A 466 -35.91 11.81 2.22
C ARG A 466 -36.74 11.30 1.02
N CYS A 467 -37.97 10.84 1.24
CA CYS A 467 -38.83 10.15 0.26
C CYS A 467 -39.79 11.11 -0.48
N ASN A 468 -39.40 12.38 -0.65
CA ASN A 468 -40.24 13.42 -1.22
C ASN A 468 -39.71 13.91 -2.59
N GLY A 469 -39.84 15.21 -2.90
CA GLY A 469 -39.09 15.85 -3.99
C GLY A 469 -39.27 15.19 -5.35
N LEU A 470 -38.14 14.81 -5.96
CA LEU A 470 -38.05 14.17 -7.27
C LEU A 470 -38.39 12.67 -7.21
N THR A 471 -38.27 12.02 -6.05
CA THR A 471 -38.59 10.57 -5.88
C THR A 471 -40.08 10.27 -5.64
N LYS A 472 -40.93 11.30 -5.57
CA LYS A 472 -42.32 11.18 -5.10
C LYS A 472 -43.16 10.20 -5.94
N GLY A 473 -43.68 9.16 -5.30
CA GLY A 473 -44.56 8.16 -5.93
C GLY A 473 -43.84 6.88 -6.38
N PHE A 474 -42.55 6.76 -6.06
CA PHE A 474 -41.80 5.50 -6.16
C PHE A 474 -42.51 4.36 -5.41
N GLN A 475 -42.44 3.15 -5.96
CA GLN A 475 -43.07 1.97 -5.39
C GLN A 475 -42.03 0.91 -5.05
N VAL A 476 -41.64 0.82 -3.78
CA VAL A 476 -40.73 -0.21 -3.26
C VAL A 476 -41.34 -1.61 -3.45
N ILE A 477 -40.59 -2.51 -4.06
CA ILE A 477 -40.94 -3.91 -4.30
C ILE A 477 -40.26 -4.81 -3.27
N GLU A 478 -39.00 -4.54 -2.94
CA GLU A 478 -38.24 -5.28 -1.93
C GLU A 478 -37.21 -4.39 -1.23
N ILE A 479 -37.13 -4.44 0.10
CA ILE A 479 -36.01 -3.92 0.90
C ILE A 479 -35.26 -5.13 1.45
N ILE A 480 -33.93 -5.06 1.42
CA ILE A 480 -33.02 -6.14 1.80
C ILE A 480 -32.05 -5.59 2.85
N VAL A 481 -31.96 -6.24 4.00
CA VAL A 481 -30.93 -5.94 5.02
C VAL A 481 -30.20 -7.21 5.43
N ASP A 482 -28.92 -7.30 5.06
CA ASP A 482 -28.01 -8.35 5.53
C ASP A 482 -27.43 -7.89 6.87
N ILE A 483 -27.88 -8.50 7.97
CA ILE A 483 -27.48 -8.13 9.34
C ILE A 483 -26.05 -8.61 9.60
N GLN A 484 -25.63 -9.74 9.02
CA GLN A 484 -24.30 -10.31 9.24
C GLN A 484 -23.19 -9.39 8.72
N HIS A 485 -23.42 -8.76 7.57
CA HIS A 485 -22.46 -7.87 6.91
C HIS A 485 -22.84 -6.37 7.03
N CYS A 486 -23.93 -6.07 7.73
CA CYS A 486 -24.54 -4.74 7.87
C CYS A 486 -24.74 -4.00 6.52
N LEU A 487 -25.19 -4.73 5.50
CA LEU A 487 -25.52 -4.20 4.17
C LEU A 487 -27.01 -3.91 4.07
N GLN A 488 -27.38 -2.87 3.33
CA GLN A 488 -28.77 -2.48 3.10
C GLN A 488 -28.95 -2.03 1.64
N GLY A 489 -30.07 -2.41 1.04
CA GLY A 489 -30.46 -1.94 -0.28
C GLY A 489 -31.96 -2.15 -0.54
N TYR A 490 -32.47 -1.56 -1.61
CA TYR A 490 -33.84 -1.77 -2.05
C TYR A 490 -33.96 -1.85 -3.57
N VAL A 491 -35.07 -2.44 -4.02
CA VAL A 491 -35.53 -2.47 -5.41
C VAL A 491 -36.97 -1.95 -5.46
N GLY A 492 -37.28 -1.04 -6.38
CA GLY A 492 -38.63 -0.53 -6.61
C GLY A 492 -38.79 0.09 -7.99
N VAL A 493 -39.96 0.65 -8.29
CA VAL A 493 -40.28 1.22 -9.61
C VAL A 493 -40.63 2.70 -9.53
N ALA A 494 -39.91 3.50 -10.32
CA ALA A 494 -40.18 4.90 -10.62
C ALA A 494 -41.02 4.97 -11.90
N LYS A 495 -42.29 5.41 -11.77
CA LYS A 495 -43.29 5.37 -12.85
C LYS A 495 -43.17 6.56 -13.81
N ASP A 496 -42.62 7.64 -13.31
CA ASP A 496 -42.21 8.88 -13.97
C ASP A 496 -40.95 8.68 -14.83
N LEU A 497 -39.94 7.96 -14.31
CA LEU A 497 -38.74 7.57 -15.05
C LEU A 497 -38.96 6.34 -15.96
N ASN A 498 -40.09 5.63 -15.79
CA ASN A 498 -40.36 4.31 -16.36
C ASN A 498 -39.18 3.34 -16.16
N ALA A 499 -38.73 3.21 -14.91
CA ALA A 499 -37.54 2.47 -14.54
C ALA A 499 -37.71 1.68 -13.24
N ILE A 500 -37.05 0.52 -13.16
CA ILE A 500 -36.70 -0.13 -11.90
C ILE A 500 -35.50 0.63 -11.33
N VAL A 501 -35.58 1.10 -10.08
CA VAL A 501 -34.44 1.69 -9.37
C VAL A 501 -33.95 0.72 -8.30
N ILE A 502 -32.65 0.48 -8.29
CA ILE A 502 -31.93 -0.36 -7.33
C ILE A 502 -30.95 0.55 -6.58
N ALA A 503 -31.02 0.60 -5.26
CA ALA A 503 -30.15 1.44 -4.44
C ALA A 503 -29.39 0.64 -3.38
N PHE A 504 -28.09 0.92 -3.19
CA PHE A 504 -27.23 0.29 -2.18
C PHE A 504 -26.64 1.30 -1.19
N ARG A 505 -26.72 0.99 0.11
CA ARG A 505 -26.13 1.79 1.18
C ARG A 505 -24.63 1.59 1.27
N GLY A 506 -23.90 2.68 1.45
CA GLY A 506 -22.49 2.65 1.84
C GLY A 506 -22.29 2.38 3.33
N THR A 507 -21.06 2.58 3.77
CA THR A 507 -20.65 2.47 5.18
C THR A 507 -21.23 3.62 6.02
N GLN A 508 -21.47 3.40 7.33
CA GLN A 508 -21.92 4.43 8.28
C GLN A 508 -20.75 5.36 8.68
N GLU A 509 -20.99 6.66 8.88
CA GLU A 509 -19.97 7.70 9.12
C GLU A 509 -18.81 7.29 10.04
N HIS A 510 -19.09 6.86 11.27
CA HIS A 510 -18.04 6.48 12.23
C HIS A 510 -17.30 5.19 11.88
N SER A 511 -17.85 4.39 10.96
CA SER A 511 -17.16 3.27 10.33
C SER A 511 -16.47 3.66 9.03
N ILE A 512 -16.82 4.78 8.37
CA ILE A 512 -16.15 5.24 7.13
C ILE A 512 -14.67 5.48 7.40
N GLN A 513 -14.27 6.06 8.53
CA GLN A 513 -12.85 6.26 8.86
C GLN A 513 -12.08 4.92 8.94
N ASN A 514 -12.63 3.94 9.64
CA ASN A 514 -12.03 2.60 9.76
C ASN A 514 -12.05 1.84 8.43
N TRP A 515 -13.10 2.00 7.64
CA TRP A 515 -13.29 1.34 6.35
C TRP A 515 -12.43 1.96 5.23
N VAL A 516 -12.29 3.29 5.21
CA VAL A 516 -11.32 4.03 4.38
C VAL A 516 -9.91 3.56 4.70
N SER A 517 -9.58 3.45 5.99
CA SER A 517 -8.33 2.84 6.44
C SER A 517 -8.21 1.40 5.93
N ASP A 518 -9.19 0.51 6.15
CA ASP A 518 -9.11 -0.88 5.68
C ASP A 518 -8.98 -1.01 4.15
N LEU A 519 -9.66 -0.18 3.35
CA LEU A 519 -9.48 -0.15 1.89
C LEU A 519 -8.07 0.32 1.48
N PHE A 520 -7.45 1.16 2.29
CA PHE A 520 -6.10 1.70 2.10
C PHE A 520 -5.02 0.64 2.38
N TRP A 521 -5.14 -0.10 3.49
CA TRP A 521 -4.14 -1.11 3.92
C TRP A 521 -4.37 -2.52 3.35
N LYS A 522 -5.63 -2.96 3.19
CA LYS A 522 -6.01 -4.36 2.91
C LYS A 522 -6.50 -4.51 1.47
N GLN A 523 -5.57 -4.40 0.53
CA GLN A 523 -5.81 -4.67 -0.89
C GLN A 523 -5.67 -6.18 -1.14
N LEU A 524 -6.78 -6.91 -0.96
CA LEU A 524 -6.89 -8.32 -1.34
C LEU A 524 -7.55 -8.41 -2.72
N ASP A 525 -6.76 -8.78 -3.72
CA ASP A 525 -7.21 -8.97 -5.10
C ASP A 525 -7.86 -10.35 -5.29
N LEU A 526 -8.95 -10.40 -6.06
CA LEU A 526 -9.63 -11.61 -6.49
C LEU A 526 -9.80 -11.57 -8.01
N ASN A 527 -9.46 -12.68 -8.70
CA ASN A 527 -9.68 -12.81 -10.14
C ASN A 527 -11.18 -12.85 -10.43
N TYR A 528 -11.67 -11.96 -11.30
CA TYR A 528 -13.08 -11.93 -11.67
C TYR A 528 -13.44 -13.13 -12.56
N PRO A 529 -14.56 -13.84 -12.34
CA PRO A 529 -14.94 -14.98 -13.15
C PRO A 529 -15.05 -14.66 -14.65
N ASP A 530 -14.57 -15.58 -15.48
CA ASP A 530 -14.69 -15.57 -16.95
C ASP A 530 -14.15 -14.32 -17.68
N MET A 531 -13.37 -13.47 -16.99
CA MET A 531 -12.70 -12.30 -17.56
C MET A 531 -11.17 -12.41 -17.36
N PRO A 532 -10.42 -12.87 -18.38
CA PRO A 532 -8.96 -12.99 -18.31
C PRO A 532 -8.27 -11.70 -17.86
N ASP A 533 -7.29 -11.83 -16.96
CA ASP A 533 -6.50 -10.77 -16.32
C ASP A 533 -7.30 -9.73 -15.50
N ALA A 534 -8.63 -9.84 -15.40
CA ALA A 534 -9.45 -8.96 -14.59
C ALA A 534 -9.33 -9.31 -13.10
N MET A 535 -8.88 -8.37 -12.29
CA MET A 535 -8.81 -8.49 -10.82
C MET A 535 -9.66 -7.41 -10.16
N VAL A 536 -10.32 -7.76 -9.06
CA VAL A 536 -11.20 -6.90 -8.28
C VAL A 536 -10.94 -6.98 -6.79
N HIS A 537 -11.35 -5.95 -6.03
CA HIS A 537 -11.22 -5.97 -4.58
C HIS A 537 -12.14 -7.01 -3.96
N HIS A 538 -11.57 -7.96 -3.23
CA HIS A 538 -12.28 -9.06 -2.58
C HIS A 538 -13.41 -8.59 -1.66
N GLY A 539 -13.24 -7.43 -1.00
CA GLY A 539 -14.26 -6.84 -0.12
C GLY A 539 -15.51 -6.42 -0.88
N PHE A 540 -15.36 -5.60 -1.92
CA PHE A 540 -16.49 -5.18 -2.77
C PHE A 540 -17.15 -6.36 -3.49
N TYR A 541 -16.33 -7.27 -4.04
CA TYR A 541 -16.84 -8.45 -4.75
C TYR A 541 -17.68 -9.33 -3.82
N SER A 542 -17.18 -9.61 -2.61
CA SER A 542 -17.88 -10.43 -1.62
C SER A 542 -19.15 -9.75 -1.11
N ALA A 543 -19.13 -8.45 -0.85
CA ALA A 543 -20.28 -7.70 -0.35
C ALA A 543 -21.51 -7.83 -1.27
N TYR A 544 -21.29 -7.87 -2.60
CA TYR A 544 -22.36 -8.13 -3.55
C TYR A 544 -22.61 -9.63 -3.77
N HIS A 545 -21.62 -10.40 -4.25
CA HIS A 545 -21.84 -11.76 -4.77
C HIS A 545 -22.02 -12.84 -3.70
N ASN A 546 -21.42 -12.67 -2.52
CA ASN A 546 -21.34 -13.71 -1.48
C ASN A 546 -22.33 -13.48 -0.32
N THR A 547 -23.16 -12.42 -0.38
CA THR A 547 -24.16 -12.08 0.64
C THR A 547 -25.58 -12.38 0.17
N THR A 548 -26.57 -12.15 1.02
CA THR A 548 -27.99 -12.35 0.66
C THR A 548 -28.52 -11.27 -0.31
N VAL A 549 -27.72 -10.23 -0.57
CA VAL A 549 -28.10 -9.06 -1.38
C VAL A 549 -28.34 -9.42 -2.85
N ARG A 550 -27.35 -10.00 -3.55
CA ARG A 550 -27.46 -10.37 -4.97
C ARG A 550 -28.73 -11.19 -5.29
N PRO A 551 -28.97 -12.37 -4.70
CA PRO A 551 -30.12 -13.19 -5.08
C PRO A 551 -31.48 -12.53 -4.80
N ALA A 552 -31.56 -11.67 -3.77
CA ALA A 552 -32.78 -10.92 -3.46
C ALA A 552 -33.00 -9.75 -4.43
N VAL A 553 -31.95 -9.03 -4.84
CA VAL A 553 -32.04 -7.97 -5.87
C VAL A 553 -32.51 -8.56 -7.20
N LEU A 554 -31.84 -9.59 -7.71
CA LEU A 554 -32.21 -10.22 -8.98
C LEU A 554 -33.63 -10.83 -8.93
N GLY A 555 -33.99 -11.44 -7.79
CA GLY A 555 -35.33 -11.93 -7.53
C GLY A 555 -36.41 -10.84 -7.46
N ALA A 556 -36.07 -9.60 -7.06
CA ALA A 556 -36.98 -8.46 -7.07
C ALA A 556 -37.09 -7.81 -8.46
N VAL A 557 -35.99 -7.70 -9.19
CA VAL A 557 -35.94 -7.22 -10.59
C VAL A 557 -36.82 -8.09 -11.49
N ARG A 558 -36.69 -9.42 -11.43
CA ARG A 558 -37.53 -10.34 -12.22
C ARG A 558 -39.03 -10.15 -11.96
N ARG A 559 -39.46 -10.09 -10.70
CA ARG A 559 -40.88 -9.81 -10.33
C ARG A 559 -41.34 -8.42 -10.80
N ALA A 560 -40.45 -7.43 -10.82
CA ALA A 560 -40.77 -6.11 -11.36
C ALA A 560 -40.99 -6.17 -12.88
N LYS A 561 -40.09 -6.83 -13.62
CA LYS A 561 -40.19 -7.02 -15.08
C LYS A 561 -41.42 -7.83 -15.49
N GLU A 562 -41.76 -8.88 -14.74
CA GLU A 562 -42.97 -9.70 -14.95
C GLU A 562 -44.27 -8.88 -14.95
N TYR A 563 -44.34 -7.83 -14.12
CA TYR A 563 -45.56 -7.00 -13.97
C TYR A 563 -45.53 -5.69 -14.77
N TYR A 564 -44.39 -4.97 -14.77
CA TYR A 564 -44.28 -3.66 -15.42
C TYR A 564 -43.77 -3.73 -16.87
N GLY A 565 -43.34 -4.91 -17.33
CA GLY A 565 -42.93 -5.19 -18.70
C GLY A 565 -41.45 -5.56 -18.82
N ALA A 566 -41.15 -6.54 -19.69
CA ALA A 566 -39.81 -7.11 -19.84
C ALA A 566 -38.74 -6.13 -20.39
N ASN A 567 -39.14 -4.95 -20.87
CA ASN A 567 -38.25 -3.95 -21.48
C ASN A 567 -38.14 -2.67 -20.64
N ILE A 568 -38.64 -2.66 -19.39
CA ILE A 568 -38.48 -1.52 -18.46
C ILE A 568 -36.99 -1.24 -18.21
N ASN A 569 -36.62 0.04 -18.10
CA ASN A 569 -35.23 0.43 -17.83
C ASN A 569 -34.81 -0.01 -16.43
N ILE A 570 -33.52 -0.28 -16.22
CA ILE A 570 -32.96 -0.57 -14.89
C ILE A 570 -31.90 0.48 -14.56
N MET A 571 -32.11 1.21 -13.46
CA MET A 571 -31.20 2.21 -12.93
C MET A 571 -30.61 1.71 -11.62
N VAL A 572 -29.29 1.57 -11.58
CA VAL A 572 -28.55 1.08 -10.41
C VAL A 572 -27.77 2.23 -9.79
N THR A 573 -27.95 2.46 -8.49
CA THR A 573 -27.33 3.56 -7.76
C THR A 573 -26.78 3.16 -6.40
N GLY A 574 -25.83 3.92 -5.90
CA GLY A 574 -25.21 3.67 -4.60
C GLY A 574 -24.14 4.69 -4.24
N HIS A 575 -23.92 4.85 -2.94
CA HIS A 575 -22.93 5.75 -2.37
C HIS A 575 -21.77 4.97 -1.72
N SER A 576 -20.52 5.46 -1.85
CA SER A 576 -19.35 4.89 -1.17
C SER A 576 -19.14 3.41 -1.54
N MET A 577 -18.96 2.53 -0.56
CA MET A 577 -18.99 1.06 -0.72
C MET A 577 -20.25 0.57 -1.47
N GLY A 578 -21.41 1.21 -1.26
CA GLY A 578 -22.64 0.92 -1.99
C GLY A 578 -22.56 1.29 -3.47
N GLY A 579 -21.74 2.28 -3.85
CA GLY A 579 -21.41 2.58 -5.24
C GLY A 579 -20.63 1.45 -5.91
N ALA A 580 -19.68 0.82 -5.20
CA ALA A 580 -18.97 -0.36 -5.71
C ALA A 580 -19.90 -1.58 -5.86
N MET A 581 -20.87 -1.75 -4.95
CA MET A 581 -21.93 -2.76 -5.09
C MET A 581 -22.88 -2.44 -6.26
N ALA A 582 -23.21 -1.16 -6.49
CA ALA A 582 -24.01 -0.73 -7.64
C ALA A 582 -23.31 -1.03 -8.97
N ALA A 583 -21.99 -0.80 -9.04
CA ALA A 583 -21.19 -1.15 -10.20
C ALA A 583 -21.25 -2.66 -10.50
N PHE A 584 -21.01 -3.52 -9.51
CA PHE A 584 -21.13 -4.97 -9.68
C PHE A 584 -22.54 -5.41 -10.05
N CYS A 585 -23.58 -4.84 -9.44
CA CYS A 585 -24.96 -5.15 -9.77
C CYS A 585 -25.30 -4.77 -11.22
N GLY A 586 -24.80 -3.64 -11.73
CA GLY A 586 -24.97 -3.26 -13.14
C GLY A 586 -24.29 -4.25 -14.09
N LEU A 587 -23.07 -4.71 -13.76
CA LEU A 587 -22.35 -5.71 -14.55
C LEU A 587 -23.03 -7.08 -14.50
N ASP A 588 -23.52 -7.50 -13.33
CA ASP A 588 -24.20 -8.79 -13.13
C ASP A 588 -25.53 -8.87 -13.89
N LEU A 589 -26.30 -7.78 -13.91
CA LEU A 589 -27.52 -7.68 -14.71
C LEU A 589 -27.23 -7.84 -16.22
N VAL A 590 -26.21 -7.16 -16.75
CA VAL A 590 -25.84 -7.27 -18.18
C VAL A 590 -25.27 -8.66 -18.51
N VAL A 591 -24.32 -9.16 -17.70
CA VAL A 591 -23.53 -10.36 -18.04
C VAL A 591 -24.26 -11.67 -17.71
N ASN A 592 -24.97 -11.74 -16.58
CA ASN A 592 -25.53 -13.00 -16.06
C ASN A 592 -27.06 -13.10 -16.20
N GLU A 593 -27.80 -11.98 -16.14
CA GLU A 593 -29.27 -11.98 -16.38
C GLU A 593 -29.64 -11.51 -17.81
N GLY A 594 -28.69 -10.97 -18.58
CA GLY A 594 -28.87 -10.61 -20.00
C GLY A 594 -29.61 -9.29 -20.25
N GLU A 595 -29.52 -8.34 -19.32
CA GLU A 595 -30.25 -7.07 -19.37
C GLU A 595 -29.59 -6.02 -20.29
N GLU A 596 -30.28 -5.59 -21.35
CA GLU A 596 -29.77 -4.58 -22.30
C GLU A 596 -29.95 -3.12 -21.81
N ASN A 597 -31.01 -2.83 -21.05
CA ASN A 597 -31.41 -1.46 -20.67
C ASN A 597 -30.91 -1.05 -19.27
N VAL A 598 -29.63 -1.32 -18.97
CA VAL A 598 -29.00 -1.01 -17.68
C VAL A 598 -28.30 0.35 -17.72
N GLN A 599 -28.54 1.17 -16.70
CA GLN A 599 -27.82 2.42 -16.42
C GLN A 599 -27.26 2.37 -14.99
N VAL A 600 -26.01 2.78 -14.81
CA VAL A 600 -25.36 2.84 -13.49
C VAL A 600 -24.95 4.27 -13.18
N MET A 601 -25.31 4.75 -11.98
CA MET A 601 -24.89 6.06 -11.49
C MET A 601 -24.44 5.97 -10.04
N THR A 602 -23.20 6.35 -9.74
CA THR A 602 -22.62 6.10 -8.40
C THR A 602 -22.05 7.37 -7.79
N PHE A 603 -22.17 7.54 -6.47
CA PHE A 603 -21.69 8.71 -5.73
C PHE A 603 -20.51 8.32 -4.83
N GLY A 604 -19.41 9.06 -4.85
CA GLY A 604 -18.23 8.77 -4.00
C GLY A 604 -17.65 7.38 -4.22
N GLN A 605 -17.75 6.86 -5.44
CA GLN A 605 -17.40 5.47 -5.74
C GLN A 605 -15.89 5.25 -5.72
N PRO A 606 -15.36 4.31 -4.90
CA PRO A 606 -13.96 3.90 -4.94
C PRO A 606 -13.63 3.15 -6.24
N ARG A 607 -12.34 2.92 -6.50
CA ARG A 607 -11.91 2.00 -7.56
C ARG A 607 -12.21 0.55 -7.16
N VAL A 608 -12.73 -0.25 -8.08
CA VAL A 608 -13.27 -1.60 -7.77
C VAL A 608 -12.40 -2.73 -8.31
N GLY A 609 -11.61 -2.48 -9.37
CA GLY A 609 -10.69 -3.47 -9.94
C GLY A 609 -9.54 -2.84 -10.74
N ASN A 610 -8.76 -3.69 -11.40
CA ASN A 610 -7.59 -3.30 -12.21
C ASN A 610 -7.97 -2.77 -13.62
N ALA A 611 -6.97 -2.39 -14.41
CA ALA A 611 -7.14 -1.88 -15.78
C ALA A 611 -7.90 -2.84 -16.71
N ALA A 612 -7.69 -4.16 -16.56
CA ALA A 612 -8.40 -5.16 -17.35
C ALA A 612 -9.90 -5.20 -16.99
N PHE A 613 -10.22 -5.28 -15.69
CA PHE A 613 -11.61 -5.19 -15.22
C PHE A 613 -12.29 -3.90 -15.68
N ALA A 614 -11.63 -2.76 -15.53
CA ALA A 614 -12.16 -1.47 -15.98
C ALA A 614 -12.40 -1.42 -17.51
N SER A 615 -11.59 -2.13 -18.30
CA SER A 615 -11.75 -2.23 -19.75
C SER A 615 -12.97 -3.09 -20.14
N TYR A 616 -13.14 -4.27 -19.53
CA TYR A 616 -14.36 -5.09 -19.74
C TYR A 616 -15.60 -4.35 -19.28
N TYR A 617 -15.56 -3.70 -18.11
CA TYR A 617 -16.66 -2.90 -17.59
C TYR A 617 -17.07 -1.78 -18.55
N SER A 618 -16.09 -1.07 -19.11
CA SER A 618 -16.31 0.02 -20.08
C SER A 618 -16.98 -0.44 -21.38
N LEU A 619 -16.76 -1.70 -21.78
CA LEU A 619 -17.36 -2.32 -22.96
C LEU A 619 -18.78 -2.84 -22.68
N LEU A 620 -19.00 -3.44 -21.51
CA LEU A 620 -20.23 -4.15 -21.14
C LEU A 620 -21.31 -3.21 -20.55
N VAL A 621 -20.92 -2.23 -19.73
CA VAL A 621 -21.84 -1.30 -19.06
C VAL A 621 -21.50 0.16 -19.44
N PRO A 622 -21.53 0.54 -20.72
CA PRO A 622 -21.05 1.85 -21.19
C PRO A 622 -21.91 3.03 -20.71
N ASN A 623 -23.16 2.77 -20.28
CA ASN A 623 -24.07 3.75 -19.69
C ASN A 623 -23.83 3.90 -18.17
N THR A 624 -22.58 4.17 -17.81
CA THR A 624 -22.12 4.37 -16.43
C THR A 624 -21.61 5.79 -16.23
N PHE A 625 -21.99 6.39 -15.10
CA PHE A 625 -21.52 7.71 -14.67
C PHE A 625 -21.12 7.68 -13.19
N ARG A 626 -19.90 8.13 -12.88
CA ARG A 626 -19.40 8.20 -11.49
C ARG A 626 -19.30 9.64 -11.03
N ILE A 627 -20.11 10.04 -10.06
CA ILE A 627 -20.12 11.38 -9.50
C ILE A 627 -19.09 11.43 -8.36
N THR A 628 -18.15 12.36 -8.46
CA THR A 628 -17.10 12.65 -7.46
C THR A 628 -17.28 14.09 -6.97
N HIS A 629 -16.94 14.39 -5.71
CA HIS A 629 -17.15 15.72 -5.13
C HIS A 629 -15.85 16.30 -4.52
N ASP A 630 -15.53 17.55 -4.88
CA ASP A 630 -14.28 18.30 -4.58
C ASP A 630 -13.08 17.40 -4.22
N ARG A 631 -12.82 17.16 -2.93
CA ARG A 631 -11.69 16.36 -2.41
C ARG A 631 -12.12 15.15 -1.59
N ASP A 632 -13.26 14.55 -1.93
CA ASP A 632 -13.69 13.24 -1.43
C ASP A 632 -12.51 12.25 -1.48
N ILE A 633 -12.18 11.66 -0.34
CA ILE A 633 -11.08 10.70 -0.21
C ILE A 633 -11.37 9.34 -0.86
N VAL A 634 -12.64 8.93 -0.98
CA VAL A 634 -13.00 7.55 -1.35
C VAL A 634 -12.77 7.22 -2.83
N PRO A 635 -13.10 8.08 -3.82
CA PRO A 635 -12.70 7.89 -5.21
C PRO A 635 -11.18 7.76 -5.38
N HIS A 636 -10.39 8.36 -4.49
CA HIS A 636 -8.93 8.21 -4.54
C HIS A 636 -8.44 6.85 -4.05
N LEU A 637 -9.32 5.93 -3.62
CA LEU A 637 -8.96 4.63 -3.03
C LEU A 637 -9.53 3.40 -3.78
N PRO A 638 -8.83 2.25 -3.81
CA PRO A 638 -7.42 2.08 -3.47
C PRO A 638 -6.50 3.05 -4.25
N PRO A 639 -5.34 3.45 -3.69
CA PRO A 639 -4.61 4.59 -4.24
C PRO A 639 -4.04 4.35 -5.64
N TYR A 640 -3.74 5.44 -6.35
CA TYR A 640 -3.05 5.38 -7.63
C TYR A 640 -1.53 5.52 -7.43
N PHE A 641 -0.78 4.51 -7.87
CA PHE A 641 0.65 4.38 -7.63
C PHE A 641 1.45 4.57 -8.92
N TYR A 642 2.05 5.76 -9.04
CA TYR A 642 2.76 6.22 -10.25
C TYR A 642 3.97 5.36 -10.67
N LEU A 643 4.60 4.65 -9.74
CA LEU A 643 5.73 3.75 -10.03
C LEU A 643 5.29 2.38 -10.59
N PHE A 644 4.03 1.99 -10.37
CA PHE A 644 3.50 0.66 -10.74
C PHE A 644 2.08 0.74 -11.36
N PRO A 645 1.85 1.57 -12.41
CA PRO A 645 0.53 1.80 -13.01
C PRO A 645 -0.17 0.54 -13.55
N GLN A 646 0.60 -0.50 -13.87
CA GLN A 646 0.12 -1.83 -14.29
C GLN A 646 -0.43 -2.69 -13.14
N LYS A 647 -0.21 -2.27 -11.88
CA LYS A 647 -0.73 -2.90 -10.67
C LYS A 647 -1.78 -2.06 -9.95
N THR A 648 -1.98 -0.79 -10.33
CA THR A 648 -3.00 0.03 -9.69
C THR A 648 -4.39 -0.51 -9.98
N TYR A 649 -5.30 -0.24 -9.05
CA TYR A 649 -6.71 -0.19 -9.36
C TYR A 649 -6.97 0.94 -10.37
N HIS A 650 -8.01 0.81 -11.20
CA HIS A 650 -8.47 1.81 -12.15
C HIS A 650 -9.97 1.98 -12.02
N HIS A 651 -10.44 3.21 -12.23
CA HIS A 651 -11.85 3.47 -12.45
C HIS A 651 -12.31 3.06 -13.85
N PHE A 652 -13.62 2.83 -13.97
CA PHE A 652 -14.38 2.63 -15.19
C PHE A 652 -15.24 3.89 -15.47
N PRO A 653 -15.95 3.99 -16.61
CA PRO A 653 -15.90 5.19 -17.44
C PRO A 653 -16.80 6.34 -16.97
N THR A 654 -16.50 7.51 -17.52
CA THR A 654 -17.21 8.79 -17.35
C THR A 654 -17.36 9.23 -15.88
N GLU A 655 -16.30 9.83 -15.37
CA GLU A 655 -16.39 10.64 -14.14
C GLU A 655 -17.21 11.94 -14.41
N VAL A 656 -17.95 12.40 -13.41
CA VAL A 656 -18.55 13.74 -13.35
C VAL A 656 -18.13 14.39 -12.03
N TRP A 657 -17.17 15.30 -12.10
CA TRP A 657 -16.60 15.95 -10.93
C TRP A 657 -17.39 17.21 -10.55
N VAL A 658 -18.04 17.17 -9.41
CA VAL A 658 -18.81 18.27 -8.81
C VAL A 658 -17.89 19.06 -7.89
N ARG A 659 -17.93 20.39 -7.97
CA ARG A 659 -17.11 21.28 -7.12
C ARG A 659 -17.89 22.49 -6.64
N ASP A 660 -17.80 22.79 -5.36
CA ASP A 660 -18.42 23.96 -4.75
C ASP A 660 -17.63 25.25 -5.02
N LEU A 661 -18.13 26.09 -5.93
CA LEU A 661 -17.60 27.45 -6.10
C LEU A 661 -18.10 28.37 -4.99
N SER A 662 -17.28 28.50 -3.94
CA SER A 662 -17.47 29.44 -2.84
C SER A 662 -17.23 30.90 -3.27
N VAL A 663 -18.23 31.56 -3.88
CA VAL A 663 -18.15 32.99 -4.21
C VAL A 663 -18.49 33.83 -2.98
N LEU A 664 -17.56 34.68 -2.55
CA LEU A 664 -17.70 35.63 -1.42
C LEU A 664 -18.17 35.02 -0.08
N LYS A 665 -18.02 33.69 0.11
CA LYS A 665 -18.50 32.91 1.27
C LYS A 665 -20.01 33.04 1.55
N LEU A 666 -20.81 33.42 0.55
CA LEU A 666 -22.24 33.72 0.73
C LEU A 666 -23.15 33.01 -0.29
N VAL A 667 -22.59 32.47 -1.37
CA VAL A 667 -23.34 31.64 -2.32
C VAL A 667 -22.48 30.44 -2.73
N HIS A 668 -23.04 29.25 -2.58
CA HIS A 668 -22.49 28.00 -3.08
C HIS A 668 -23.20 27.66 -4.38
N PHE A 669 -22.46 27.47 -5.46
CA PHE A 669 -22.96 26.85 -6.68
C PHE A 669 -22.04 25.68 -7.04
N GLY A 670 -22.60 24.47 -7.07
CA GLY A 670 -21.92 23.29 -7.57
C GLY A 670 -21.68 23.42 -9.08
N VAL A 671 -20.42 23.37 -9.50
CA VAL A 671 -20.03 23.32 -10.92
C VAL A 671 -19.59 21.90 -11.27
N GLU A 672 -20.39 21.27 -12.12
CA GLU A 672 -20.10 19.97 -12.70
C GLU A 672 -19.04 20.07 -13.81
N LYS A 673 -18.17 19.08 -13.86
CA LYS A 673 -17.34 18.80 -15.02
C LYS A 673 -17.52 17.34 -15.41
N VAL A 674 -18.12 17.09 -16.58
CA VAL A 674 -18.06 15.78 -17.24
C VAL A 674 -16.63 15.58 -17.74
N CYS A 675 -16.01 14.47 -17.34
CA CYS A 675 -14.62 14.13 -17.60
C CYS A 675 -14.47 13.30 -18.88
N ASP A 676 -13.22 12.95 -19.23
CA ASP A 676 -12.99 11.98 -20.30
C ASP A 676 -13.48 10.54 -19.95
N LYS A 677 -13.39 9.64 -20.94
CA LYS A 677 -13.87 8.25 -20.82
C LYS A 677 -12.82 7.25 -20.33
N THR A 678 -11.62 7.69 -19.93
CA THR A 678 -10.60 6.81 -19.34
C THR A 678 -10.95 6.35 -17.92
N GLY A 679 -11.85 7.07 -17.24
CA GLY A 679 -12.17 6.87 -15.82
C GLY A 679 -11.18 7.54 -14.86
N GLU A 680 -9.98 7.87 -15.32
CA GLU A 680 -8.84 8.43 -14.56
C GLU A 680 -8.37 9.78 -15.14
N ASP A 681 -9.30 10.62 -15.60
CA ASP A 681 -9.01 11.94 -16.21
C ASP A 681 -8.10 12.77 -15.28
N PRO A 682 -6.84 13.06 -15.66
CA PRO A 682 -5.87 13.77 -14.80
C PRO A 682 -6.27 15.23 -14.52
N THR A 683 -7.34 15.72 -15.14
CA THR A 683 -7.89 17.06 -14.98
C THR A 683 -9.24 17.07 -14.21
N CYS A 684 -9.69 15.92 -13.67
CA CYS A 684 -10.87 15.80 -12.79
C CYS A 684 -10.49 15.55 -11.31
N CYS A 685 -11.16 14.70 -10.52
CA CYS A 685 -10.84 14.56 -9.09
C CYS A 685 -9.38 14.10 -8.86
N ARG A 686 -8.79 13.41 -9.83
CA ARG A 686 -7.36 13.05 -9.89
C ARG A 686 -6.40 14.26 -9.88
N SER A 687 -6.88 15.46 -10.24
CA SER A 687 -6.11 16.71 -10.17
C SER A 687 -5.98 17.28 -8.76
N VAL A 688 -6.73 16.75 -7.78
CA VAL A 688 -6.62 17.09 -6.35
C VAL A 688 -6.23 15.87 -5.53
N MET A 689 -5.69 16.11 -4.34
CA MET A 689 -5.48 15.06 -3.34
C MET A 689 -6.79 14.85 -2.57
N GLY A 690 -7.34 13.63 -2.62
CA GLY A 690 -8.48 13.23 -1.80
C GLY A 690 -8.13 13.34 -0.32
N SER A 691 -8.75 14.28 0.38
CA SER A 691 -8.34 14.71 1.72
C SER A 691 -9.50 15.04 2.65
N SER A 692 -10.74 14.86 2.20
CA SER A 692 -11.94 15.21 2.94
C SER A 692 -12.91 14.04 3.03
N ILE A 693 -13.34 13.74 4.26
CA ILE A 693 -14.48 12.86 4.54
C ILE A 693 -15.78 13.69 4.55
N SER A 694 -15.70 15.01 4.75
CA SER A 694 -16.88 15.88 4.66
C SER A 694 -17.42 15.95 3.23
N ASP A 695 -16.52 16.03 2.25
CA ASP A 695 -16.89 16.12 0.83
C ASP A 695 -17.52 14.80 0.35
N HIS A 696 -17.10 13.67 0.95
CA HIS A 696 -17.68 12.35 0.73
C HIS A 696 -19.14 12.24 1.20
N LEU A 697 -19.53 12.96 2.25
CA LEU A 697 -20.87 12.83 2.83
C LEU A 697 -21.93 13.71 2.12
N TRP A 698 -21.53 14.55 1.16
CA TRP A 698 -22.41 15.55 0.55
C TRP A 698 -22.32 15.52 -0.98
N TYR A 699 -23.45 15.27 -1.64
CA TYR A 699 -23.55 15.22 -3.09
C TYR A 699 -24.74 16.05 -3.57
N PHE A 700 -24.50 17.07 -4.39
CA PHE A 700 -25.52 18.03 -4.86
C PHE A 700 -26.35 18.73 -3.75
N GLY A 701 -25.76 18.88 -2.55
CA GLY A 701 -26.47 19.41 -1.38
C GLY A 701 -27.36 18.40 -0.65
N VAL A 702 -27.32 17.12 -1.07
CA VAL A 702 -27.97 15.99 -0.40
C VAL A 702 -26.92 15.23 0.43
N GLU A 703 -27.27 14.94 1.68
CA GLU A 703 -26.43 14.27 2.67
C GLU A 703 -26.54 12.73 2.56
N MET A 704 -25.43 12.01 2.76
CA MET A 704 -25.30 10.57 2.52
C MET A 704 -24.95 9.75 3.78
N MET A 705 -25.67 9.97 4.88
CA MET A 705 -25.44 9.29 6.16
C MET A 705 -26.73 8.92 6.90
N CYS A 706 -26.61 8.03 7.91
CA CYS A 706 -27.75 7.61 8.75
C CYS A 706 -28.05 8.66 9.83
N GLU A 707 -29.33 8.96 10.03
CA GLU A 707 -29.80 9.88 11.08
C GLU A 707 -29.69 9.32 12.52
N THR A 708 -29.59 7.99 12.68
CA THR A 708 -29.48 7.35 14.00
C THR A 708 -28.26 6.43 14.11
N TRP A 709 -27.60 6.49 15.27
CA TRP A 709 -26.25 5.98 15.52
C TRP A 709 -26.15 4.49 15.89
N ARG A 710 -27.24 3.73 15.84
CA ARG A 710 -27.29 2.37 16.39
C ARG A 710 -26.93 1.32 15.34
N GLN A 711 -25.94 0.47 15.67
CA GLN A 711 -25.40 -0.61 14.83
C GLN A 711 -26.48 -1.37 14.03
N CYS A 712 -26.68 -0.99 12.76
CA CYS A 712 -27.67 -1.59 11.86
C CYS A 712 -29.09 -1.75 12.48
N SER A 713 -29.49 -0.92 13.44
CA SER A 713 -30.74 -1.15 14.17
C SER A 713 -31.96 -0.68 13.37
N ILE A 714 -32.58 -1.63 12.70
CA ILE A 714 -33.87 -1.49 12.01
C ILE A 714 -34.95 -1.07 13.02
N VAL A 715 -35.71 -0.04 12.69
CA VAL A 715 -37.05 0.19 13.25
C VAL A 715 -38.08 -0.29 12.21
N MET A 716 -39.08 -1.05 12.67
CA MET A 716 -40.11 -1.67 11.83
C MET A 716 -41.41 -1.74 12.63
N SER A 717 -42.52 -1.25 12.09
CA SER A 717 -43.81 -1.28 12.79
C SER A 717 -44.50 -2.66 12.68
N PRO A 718 -45.36 -3.05 13.64
CA PRO A 718 -46.05 -4.35 13.61
C PRO A 718 -46.95 -4.54 12.37
N GLU A 719 -47.47 -3.45 11.81
CA GLU A 719 -48.33 -3.50 10.62
C GLU A 719 -47.58 -4.02 9.39
N ILE A 720 -46.31 -3.64 9.24
CA ILE A 720 -45.48 -4.08 8.10
C ILE A 720 -44.69 -5.37 8.36
N GLU A 721 -44.67 -5.89 9.60
CA GLU A 721 -44.07 -7.20 9.89
C GLU A 721 -44.72 -8.32 9.06
N SER A 722 -46.00 -8.16 8.69
CA SER A 722 -46.72 -9.05 7.76
C SER A 722 -46.13 -9.14 6.34
N TYR A 723 -45.30 -8.18 5.93
CA TYR A 723 -44.55 -8.17 4.66
C TYR A 723 -43.08 -8.59 4.85
N SER A 724 -42.66 -8.84 6.09
CA SER A 724 -41.30 -9.21 6.47
C SER A 724 -41.12 -10.72 6.42
N ARG A 725 -40.07 -11.17 5.73
CA ARG A 725 -39.51 -12.52 5.89
C ARG A 725 -38.10 -12.41 6.46
N LYS A 726 -37.66 -13.43 7.18
CA LYS A 726 -36.27 -13.58 7.64
C LYS A 726 -35.68 -14.88 7.13
N ASP A 727 -34.40 -14.88 6.76
CA ASP A 727 -33.66 -16.10 6.44
C ASP A 727 -33.10 -16.77 7.72
N SER A 728 -32.49 -17.95 7.57
CA SER A 728 -31.86 -18.68 8.68
C SER A 728 -30.62 -18.00 9.28
N LYS A 729 -30.16 -16.89 8.68
CA LYS A 729 -29.07 -16.04 9.17
C LYS A 729 -29.59 -14.81 9.94
N GLY A 730 -30.90 -14.59 9.95
CA GLY A 730 -31.57 -13.46 10.59
C GLY A 730 -31.71 -12.22 9.69
N ASN A 731 -31.27 -12.29 8.43
CA ASN A 731 -31.37 -11.18 7.49
C ASN A 731 -32.84 -10.87 7.17
N VAL A 732 -33.17 -9.61 6.94
CA VAL A 732 -34.55 -9.12 6.81
C VAL A 732 -34.85 -8.76 5.37
N PHE A 733 -36.00 -9.20 4.86
CA PHE A 733 -36.53 -8.82 3.56
C PHE A 733 -37.97 -8.37 3.71
N LEU A 734 -38.24 -7.09 3.46
CA LEU A 734 -39.61 -6.57 3.36
C LEU A 734 -40.02 -6.62 1.89
N SER A 735 -41.11 -7.30 1.56
CA SER A 735 -41.49 -7.56 0.16
C SER A 735 -42.95 -7.29 -0.12
N ARG A 736 -43.18 -6.53 -1.19
CA ARG A 736 -44.50 -6.14 -1.67
C ARG A 736 -44.96 -7.12 -2.74
N THR A 737 -46.06 -7.84 -2.48
CA THR A 737 -46.76 -8.58 -3.54
C THR A 737 -47.30 -7.60 -4.58
N ILE A 738 -47.10 -7.93 -5.85
CA ILE A 738 -47.52 -7.09 -6.98
C ILE A 738 -48.78 -7.72 -7.59
N PRO A 739 -49.88 -6.98 -7.82
CA PRO A 739 -50.09 -5.56 -7.52
C PRO A 739 -50.77 -5.30 -6.16
N SER A 740 -50.07 -4.66 -5.21
CA SER A 740 -50.73 -4.04 -4.04
C SER A 740 -51.21 -2.62 -4.38
N THR A 741 -52.51 -2.45 -4.56
CA THR A 741 -53.18 -1.18 -4.89
C THR A 741 -53.46 -0.27 -3.69
N LYS A 742 -52.92 -0.58 -2.50
CA LYS A 742 -53.11 0.21 -1.28
C LYS A 742 -51.80 0.82 -0.80
N VAL A 743 -51.66 2.12 -1.05
CA VAL A 743 -50.95 3.01 -0.11
C VAL A 743 -51.81 3.07 1.15
N ILE A 744 -51.22 2.81 2.32
CA ILE A 744 -51.91 3.00 3.59
C ILE A 744 -51.65 4.46 4.00
N GLU A 745 -52.66 5.31 3.86
CA GLU A 745 -52.63 6.66 4.45
C GLU A 745 -52.72 6.54 5.98
N THR A 746 -51.57 6.44 6.63
CA THR A 746 -51.45 6.57 8.09
C THR A 746 -51.81 8.00 8.49
N LYS A 747 -53.03 8.17 9.00
CA LYS A 747 -53.51 9.47 9.52
C LYS A 747 -52.53 10.02 10.55
N THR A 748 -52.10 11.26 10.34
CA THR A 748 -51.25 12.01 11.28
C THR A 748 -51.89 12.08 12.66
N LEU A 749 -51.33 11.34 13.62
CA LEU A 749 -51.66 11.48 15.04
C LEU A 749 -50.98 12.73 15.60
N SER A 750 -51.78 13.65 16.14
CA SER A 750 -51.31 14.91 16.71
C SER A 750 -50.48 14.68 17.99
N LYS A 751 -49.34 15.36 18.10
CA LYS A 751 -48.45 15.34 19.29
C LYS A 751 -49.14 15.96 20.54
N THR A 752 -49.93 15.17 21.25
CA THR A 752 -50.44 15.48 22.60
C THR A 752 -50.62 14.21 23.42
N GLY A 753 -49.85 14.04 24.51
CA GLY A 753 -50.05 12.92 25.45
C GLY A 753 -48.77 12.21 25.90
N VAL A 754 -47.85 12.91 26.58
CA VAL A 754 -46.80 12.24 27.37
C VAL A 754 -47.29 12.17 28.82
N SER A 755 -47.62 10.96 29.28
CA SER A 755 -47.87 10.68 30.70
C SER A 755 -47.43 9.27 31.06
N SER A 756 -46.32 9.18 31.79
CA SER A 756 -45.97 8.11 32.75
C SER A 756 -46.47 6.68 32.48
N LEU A 757 -45.56 5.80 32.06
CA LEU A 757 -44.85 4.92 33.00
C LEU A 757 -43.52 4.43 32.40
#